data_AF-A0A7V5H1M9-F1
#
_entry.id   AF-A0A7V5H1M9-F1
#
_cell.length_a   1.000
_cell.length_b   1.000
_cell.length_c   1.000
_cell.angle_alpha   90.00
_cell.angle_beta   90.00
_cell.angle_gamma   90.00
#
_symmetry.space_group_name_H-M   'P 1'
#
loop_
_entity.id
_entity.type
_entity.pdbx_description
1 polymer ?
#
loop_
_entity_poly.entity_id
_entity_poly.type
_entity_poly.pdbx_seq_one_letter_code
_entity_poly.pdbx_strand_id
1 'polypeptide(L)'
;MKKLLTFLIAVLFSTSSIALAQINTFELLEKIKQNKILPKNDRIPQQTVAKSFSHFSRFSTFLATQQKKTSTQSPAILNFSPQSKSDGNSLYTFASFDIYWDKNFITPRFIQPKNSPSLVGSKYYNFALSNVFFSFIEAHKNIFQIQDPKQELKETETINTFDRETVIRYSQYFKGIPIWGKEILAHFNKTGELTFINSNIVPTFDENTPNEAKISRSNAISTALSDLKRRTFFQDIPTDLLKLFSEPLQKANLFYFWDDPKQKPTLVWVVEIRPNLYEKFRYFIDAQTGEIVQFYQANPSDGPTKGSGIDLFNQNRTLNIFQSQGVYYLVDASKPMFNNNINQPDGVIVTYTNNYSDLTKTSRPAVVSSPSTNFNDPVAVSLHYHLGLVYDYYYSKFNRNSVDGKKKNIVGIIHITQNGESMANAFWNGEFIAVGDGGDIFYPLARGLDVIAHEFTHGVVQFTVDLEYKFQSGALNEGFADWGGAMVDREDWLIGEDVVNPNYFPSGTMRDMSDPHNKTYPGDPNWLPAHMNEYQDLPLEKDNGGVHINVGIINKATYLIGNAIGKDKLEKVYYRVLDKRYLTKQANFVDFRLACERSAKELFGDNSPELSAVKNAFDAVGIGNSGGSSPDPDLPPVVGQHFILAVDQQLNLLYRLNEVLKSQSDIVKISKQPVYTESGSVIAPIENGVGVFYIDFNNNVRYIDLANLTDEEVAGESIYRSIAISGGKSPKIAATFIDYAPQIYIYDIAKDSTKVINLYTPTTSHSGEITEPLFAVNLSWTPSGKYLAYDAINVRYELNGDTTYYAEVNLLEPNSGTIIRIIPPMPRGIHIASPMFSQTNDNRIAFAVWDEFNQVAGLFIGDLFSGNVSQIVQSSLLTDQIATPVFSPNDTAILFQSFQPNLQQYVLYKIKLKKDKFTPDGNPYVYATGAGIPRWYAVGIRNDV
;
A
#
# COMPACT_ATOMS: atom_id res chain seq x y z
N MET A 1 24.44 46.61 -9.74
CA MET A 1 23.14 46.63 -10.46
C MET A 1 22.30 45.39 -10.16
N LYS A 2 22.52 44.18 -10.72
CA LYS A 2 21.64 43.00 -10.47
C LYS A 2 21.25 42.78 -8.99
N LYS A 3 22.23 42.68 -8.06
CA LYS A 3 21.95 42.55 -6.60
C LYS A 3 21.17 43.72 -5.98
N LEU A 4 21.24 44.91 -6.58
CA LEU A 4 20.51 46.09 -6.13
C LEU A 4 19.04 46.03 -6.55
N LEU A 5 18.74 45.40 -7.69
CA LEU A 5 17.37 45.23 -8.20
C LEU A 5 16.59 44.18 -7.38
N THR A 6 17.26 43.14 -6.88
CA THR A 6 16.65 42.15 -5.97
C THR A 6 16.22 42.80 -4.63
N PHE A 7 17.04 43.72 -4.10
CA PHE A 7 16.69 44.55 -2.94
C PHE A 7 15.61 45.60 -3.25
N LEU A 8 15.15 45.68 -4.51
CA LEU A 8 14.21 46.67 -5.03
C LEU A 8 12.79 46.11 -5.26
N ILE A 9 12.56 44.85 -4.89
CA ILE A 9 11.26 44.15 -4.98
C ILE A 9 10.71 43.83 -3.57
N ALA A 10 11.58 43.60 -2.59
CA ALA A 10 11.24 43.19 -1.21
C ALA A 10 10.66 44.31 -0.32
N VAL A 11 9.85 45.22 -0.87
CA VAL A 11 9.45 46.48 -0.21
C VAL A 11 8.00 46.85 -0.41
N LEU A 12 7.49 46.66 -1.62
CA LEU A 12 6.04 46.58 -1.84
C LEU A 12 5.41 45.45 -1.00
N PHE A 13 6.26 44.60 -0.39
CA PHE A 13 5.95 43.52 0.53
C PHE A 13 6.66 43.70 1.90
N SER A 14 6.86 44.93 2.44
CA SER A 14 7.50 45.10 3.77
C SER A 14 7.06 46.28 4.66
N THR A 15 5.80 46.30 5.15
CA THR A 15 5.48 46.95 6.46
C THR A 15 4.42 46.20 7.27
N SER A 16 4.74 45.92 8.54
CA SER A 16 3.81 45.56 9.66
C SER A 16 2.76 44.45 9.44
N SER A 17 3.23 43.20 9.48
CA SER A 17 2.71 42.14 10.38
C SER A 17 1.19 41.96 10.57
N ILE A 18 0.51 41.38 9.57
CA ILE A 18 -0.29 40.15 9.77
C ILE A 18 0.10 39.20 8.65
N ALA A 19 0.63 38.01 8.99
CA ALA A 19 1.05 37.03 7.99
C ALA A 19 -0.05 35.97 7.79
N LEU A 20 -0.85 36.13 6.73
CA LEU A 20 -1.69 35.05 6.21
C LEU A 20 -0.82 34.18 5.29
N ALA A 21 -0.60 32.92 5.68
CA ALA A 21 0.22 31.99 4.91
C ALA A 21 -0.46 31.61 3.58
N GLN A 22 0.34 31.31 2.56
CA GLN A 22 -0.14 30.77 1.28
C GLN A 22 -0.07 29.24 1.32
N ILE A 23 -1.01 28.68 2.09
CA ILE A 23 -1.04 27.28 2.53
C ILE A 23 -1.06 26.35 1.32
N ASN A 24 0.06 25.65 1.09
CA ASN A 24 0.12 24.54 0.14
C ASN A 24 -0.43 23.24 0.77
N THR A 25 -0.67 22.20 -0.03
CA THR A 25 -1.26 20.93 0.43
C THR A 25 -0.54 20.30 1.63
N PHE A 26 0.79 20.42 1.72
CA PHE A 26 1.57 19.88 2.84
C PHE A 26 1.38 20.69 4.13
N GLU A 27 1.31 22.03 4.04
CA GLU A 27 0.95 22.89 5.18
C GLU A 27 -0.49 22.61 5.67
N LEU A 28 -1.43 22.35 4.75
CA LEU A 28 -2.83 22.03 5.07
C LEU A 28 -2.95 20.65 5.73
N LEU A 29 -2.19 19.67 5.22
CA LEU A 29 -2.08 18.31 5.80
C LEU A 29 -1.54 18.34 7.24
N GLU A 30 -0.50 19.13 7.50
CA GLU A 30 0.01 19.33 8.87
C GLU A 30 -1.02 19.99 9.79
N LYS A 31 -1.76 21.00 9.32
CA LYS A 31 -2.83 21.62 10.13
C LYS A 31 -3.92 20.62 10.51
N ILE A 32 -4.26 19.68 9.64
CA ILE A 32 -5.23 18.61 9.94
C ILE A 32 -4.66 17.64 11.00
N LYS A 33 -3.44 17.13 10.80
CA LYS A 33 -2.76 16.23 11.74
C LYS A 33 -2.63 16.85 13.15
N GLN A 34 -2.11 18.08 13.23
CA GLN A 34 -1.75 18.73 14.48
C GLN A 34 -2.97 19.10 15.33
N ASN A 35 -4.04 19.60 14.72
CA ASN A 35 -5.22 20.06 15.45
C ASN A 35 -6.22 18.93 15.77
N LYS A 36 -6.13 17.78 15.08
CA LYS A 36 -7.14 16.70 15.10
C LYS A 36 -8.58 17.14 14.78
N ILE A 37 -8.73 18.34 14.22
CA ILE A 37 -10.01 18.84 13.72
C ILE A 37 -10.27 18.12 12.39
N LEU A 38 -10.99 17.00 12.45
CA LEU A 38 -11.89 16.64 11.35
C LEU A 38 -12.84 17.84 11.17
N PRO A 39 -12.83 18.52 10.02
CA PRO A 39 -13.71 19.66 9.81
C PRO A 39 -15.17 19.23 9.93
N LYS A 40 -16.04 20.13 10.39
CA LYS A 40 -17.47 19.82 10.44
C LYS A 40 -17.96 19.43 9.05
N ASN A 41 -18.76 18.37 8.99
CA ASN A 41 -19.39 17.87 7.76
C ASN A 41 -20.63 18.75 7.41
N ASP A 42 -20.48 20.07 7.56
CA ASP A 42 -21.48 21.10 7.29
C ASP A 42 -21.54 21.32 5.76
N ARG A 43 -22.03 20.29 5.05
CA ARG A 43 -22.12 20.25 3.58
C ARG A 43 -22.88 21.46 3.04
N ILE A 44 -22.36 22.05 1.97
CA ILE A 44 -23.03 23.17 1.29
C ILE A 44 -24.37 22.66 0.71
N PRO A 45 -25.50 23.37 0.93
CA PRO A 45 -26.79 22.95 0.40
C PRO A 45 -26.76 22.80 -1.13
N GLN A 46 -27.30 21.69 -1.65
CA GLN A 46 -27.33 21.41 -3.09
C GLN A 46 -27.98 22.54 -3.92
N GLN A 47 -28.87 23.34 -3.34
CA GLN A 47 -29.46 24.51 -3.98
C GLN A 47 -28.44 25.64 -4.18
N THR A 48 -27.58 25.90 -3.19
CA THR A 48 -26.44 26.85 -3.30
C THR A 48 -25.44 26.37 -4.34
N VAL A 49 -25.11 25.06 -4.31
CA VAL A 49 -24.26 24.40 -5.30
C VAL A 49 -24.81 24.59 -6.73
N ALA A 50 -26.06 24.25 -6.98
CA ALA A 50 -26.70 24.41 -8.30
C ALA A 50 -26.79 25.87 -8.75
N LYS A 51 -27.09 26.79 -7.82
CA LYS A 51 -27.11 28.25 -8.05
C LYS A 51 -25.73 28.77 -8.46
N SER A 52 -24.66 28.26 -7.84
CA SER A 52 -23.28 28.69 -8.11
C SER A 52 -22.87 28.49 -9.57
N PHE A 53 -23.26 27.37 -10.19
CA PHE A 53 -22.94 27.09 -11.59
C PHE A 53 -23.78 27.91 -12.58
N SER A 54 -25.01 28.27 -12.21
CA SER A 54 -25.90 29.06 -13.09
C SER A 54 -25.31 30.42 -13.49
N HIS A 55 -24.34 30.95 -12.75
CA HIS A 55 -23.64 32.19 -13.10
C HIS A 55 -22.66 32.03 -14.28
N PHE A 56 -22.03 30.86 -14.45
CA PHE A 56 -21.09 30.63 -15.56
C PHE A 56 -21.78 30.54 -16.93
N SER A 57 -23.09 30.23 -16.97
CA SER A 57 -23.91 30.28 -18.20
C SER A 57 -23.76 31.62 -18.94
N ARG A 58 -23.77 32.73 -18.20
CA ARG A 58 -23.63 34.11 -18.69
C ARG A 58 -22.27 34.36 -19.34
N PHE A 59 -21.26 33.61 -18.93
CA PHE A 59 -19.87 33.79 -19.35
C PHE A 59 -19.57 33.16 -20.73
N SER A 60 -20.39 32.22 -21.18
CA SER A 60 -20.33 31.66 -22.55
C SER A 60 -20.43 32.77 -23.62
N THR A 61 -21.39 33.68 -23.46
CA THR A 61 -21.62 34.86 -24.32
C THR A 61 -20.47 35.86 -24.27
N PHE A 62 -19.79 35.98 -23.13
CA PHE A 62 -18.67 36.91 -22.94
C PHE A 62 -17.37 36.41 -23.59
N LEU A 63 -17.03 35.13 -23.44
CA LEU A 63 -15.85 34.55 -24.10
C LEU A 63 -15.96 34.63 -25.63
N ALA A 64 -17.16 34.43 -26.18
CA ALA A 64 -17.45 34.56 -27.61
C ALA A 64 -17.28 36.00 -28.16
N THR A 65 -17.25 37.03 -27.31
CA THR A 65 -17.06 38.43 -27.72
C THR A 65 -15.63 38.95 -27.50
N GLN A 66 -14.90 38.42 -26.51
CA GLN A 66 -13.54 38.86 -26.17
C GLN A 66 -12.43 38.35 -27.11
N GLN A 67 -12.64 37.29 -27.88
CA GLN A 67 -11.66 36.79 -28.88
C GLN A 67 -11.31 37.78 -30.01
N LYS A 68 -11.82 39.02 -29.99
CA LYS A 68 -11.72 40.00 -31.09
C LYS A 68 -10.84 41.23 -30.81
N LYS A 69 -10.23 41.40 -29.61
CA LYS A 69 -9.44 42.62 -29.27
C LYS A 69 -8.32 42.39 -28.24
N THR A 70 -7.06 42.73 -28.56
CA THR A 70 -5.98 42.99 -27.57
C THR A 70 -4.74 43.66 -28.18
N SER A 71 -4.17 44.71 -27.55
CA SER A 71 -2.77 45.15 -27.77
C SER A 71 -2.19 46.13 -26.72
N THR A 72 -1.00 45.80 -26.19
CA THR A 72 0.14 46.68 -25.75
C THR A 72 0.19 47.53 -24.42
N GLN A 73 1.34 47.39 -23.71
CA GLN A 73 2.12 48.35 -22.83
C GLN A 73 1.91 48.47 -21.28
N SER A 74 2.95 48.93 -20.53
CA SER A 74 3.05 48.99 -19.02
C SER A 74 4.26 49.83 -18.42
N PRO A 75 4.12 50.54 -17.25
CA PRO A 75 5.18 51.05 -16.31
C PRO A 75 4.87 50.86 -14.77
N ALA A 76 5.67 51.07 -13.67
CA ALA A 76 7.07 51.46 -13.30
C ALA A 76 7.39 51.14 -11.77
N ILE A 77 8.61 51.43 -11.20
CA ILE A 77 9.16 50.99 -9.84
C ILE A 77 9.20 52.06 -8.71
N LEU A 78 9.28 51.67 -7.41
CA LEU A 78 10.28 52.13 -6.37
C LEU A 78 10.20 51.48 -4.93
N ASN A 79 11.00 51.95 -3.93
CA ASN A 79 11.58 51.22 -2.75
C ASN A 79 11.65 52.05 -1.40
N PHE A 80 12.08 51.67 -0.15
CA PHE A 80 13.07 50.69 0.44
C PHE A 80 12.62 49.95 1.78
N SER A 81 13.28 48.84 2.20
CA SER A 81 13.13 48.05 3.49
C SER A 81 14.15 48.48 4.62
N PRO A 82 14.51 47.69 5.68
CA PRO A 82 13.81 46.86 6.72
C PRO A 82 14.36 47.02 8.20
N GLN A 83 13.84 46.30 9.23
CA GLN A 83 14.56 45.68 10.41
C GLN A 83 13.62 44.96 11.44
N SER A 84 13.81 43.66 11.81
CA SER A 84 14.40 43.03 13.05
C SER A 84 13.77 43.41 14.42
N LYS A 85 13.59 42.58 15.49
CA LYS A 85 14.22 41.32 16.07
C LYS A 85 13.12 40.37 16.68
N SER A 86 13.27 39.16 17.30
CA SER A 86 14.32 38.36 18.03
C SER A 86 14.47 38.68 19.56
N ASP A 87 14.67 37.80 20.59
CA ASP A 87 15.10 36.38 20.79
C ASP A 87 14.53 35.74 22.13
N GLY A 88 14.49 34.38 22.35
CA GLY A 88 14.20 33.73 23.68
C GLY A 88 13.89 32.18 23.72
N ASN A 89 14.28 31.39 24.76
CA ASN A 89 14.22 29.88 24.76
C ASN A 89 14.33 29.14 26.16
N SER A 90 14.20 27.78 26.20
CA SER A 90 14.58 26.74 27.24
C SER A 90 13.56 26.36 28.37
N LEU A 91 13.54 25.18 29.04
CA LEU A 91 14.12 23.80 28.89
C LEU A 91 13.48 22.77 29.89
N TYR A 92 13.70 21.43 29.75
CA TYR A 92 14.06 20.41 30.79
C TYR A 92 13.72 18.92 30.43
N THR A 93 14.50 17.94 30.93
CA THR A 93 14.43 16.48 30.59
C THR A 93 15.00 15.55 31.69
N PHE A 94 14.67 14.24 31.66
CA PHE A 94 15.34 13.15 32.42
C PHE A 94 16.14 12.22 31.47
N ALA A 95 17.32 11.70 31.85
CA ALA A 95 18.27 11.14 30.87
C ALA A 95 19.32 10.11 31.38
N SER A 96 19.04 8.79 31.37
CA SER A 96 20.09 7.75 31.53
C SER A 96 19.79 6.34 30.98
N PHE A 97 18.57 5.81 31.16
CA PHE A 97 18.20 4.43 30.81
C PHE A 97 16.91 4.38 29.97
N ASP A 98 16.74 3.32 29.18
CA ASP A 98 15.49 3.01 28.48
C ASP A 98 14.78 1.83 29.16
N ILE A 99 13.47 1.99 29.38
CA ILE A 99 12.62 1.01 30.10
C ILE A 99 11.41 0.68 29.23
N TYR A 100 11.25 -0.61 28.94
CA TYR A 100 10.06 -1.18 28.31
C TYR A 100 9.17 -1.74 29.40
N TRP A 101 7.89 -1.36 29.40
CA TRP A 101 6.96 -1.61 30.51
C TRP A 101 5.93 -2.68 30.19
N ASP A 102 5.53 -3.42 31.23
CA ASP A 102 4.31 -4.21 31.24
C ASP A 102 3.10 -3.29 31.36
N LYS A 103 2.18 -3.35 30.41
CA LYS A 103 1.01 -2.45 30.38
C LYS A 103 -0.09 -2.82 31.38
N ASN A 104 -0.04 -4.01 31.97
CA ASN A 104 -1.06 -4.52 32.89
C ASN A 104 -0.67 -4.23 34.34
N PHE A 105 0.58 -4.53 34.70
CA PHE A 105 1.11 -4.40 36.05
C PHE A 105 1.95 -3.13 36.28
N ILE A 106 2.31 -2.40 35.21
CA ILE A 106 3.16 -1.21 35.24
C ILE A 106 4.54 -1.52 35.89
N THR A 107 5.05 -2.72 35.64
CA THR A 107 6.38 -3.20 36.04
C THR A 107 7.30 -3.26 34.81
N PRO A 108 8.64 -3.21 34.96
CA PRO A 108 9.56 -3.31 33.83
C PRO A 108 9.55 -4.71 33.20
N ARG A 109 9.53 -4.75 31.87
CA ARG A 109 9.78 -5.94 31.04
C ARG A 109 11.22 -6.04 30.57
N PHE A 110 11.83 -4.89 30.26
CA PHE A 110 13.21 -4.81 29.80
C PHE A 110 13.81 -3.45 30.22
N ILE A 111 15.03 -3.44 30.74
CA ILE A 111 15.78 -2.22 31.12
C ILE A 111 17.17 -2.29 30.51
N GLN A 112 17.53 -1.27 29.73
CA GLN A 112 18.83 -1.18 29.07
C GLN A 112 19.43 0.24 29.18
N PRO A 113 20.76 0.38 29.11
CA PRO A 113 21.42 1.68 29.12
C PRO A 113 21.20 2.45 27.80
N LYS A 114 20.94 3.76 27.91
CA LYS A 114 20.64 4.61 26.75
C LYS A 114 21.89 5.07 25.98
N ASN A 115 22.99 5.28 26.69
CA ASN A 115 24.27 5.80 26.16
C ASN A 115 25.49 5.22 26.92
N SER A 116 25.40 3.99 27.44
CA SER A 116 26.42 3.32 28.26
C SER A 116 26.50 1.83 27.88
N PRO A 117 27.65 1.14 28.01
CA PRO A 117 27.73 -0.31 27.82
C PRO A 117 27.08 -1.10 28.98
N SER A 118 26.78 -0.46 30.11
CA SER A 118 26.22 -1.11 31.31
C SER A 118 25.26 -0.21 32.09
N LEU A 119 24.37 -0.83 32.86
CA LEU A 119 23.50 -0.18 33.86
C LEU A 119 24.28 0.25 35.12
N VAL A 120 25.41 -0.40 35.41
CA VAL A 120 26.31 -0.08 36.53
C VAL A 120 27.75 -0.01 35.99
N GLY A 121 28.30 1.20 35.90
CA GLY A 121 29.62 1.45 35.31
C GLY A 121 30.80 1.15 36.23
N SER A 122 31.87 0.61 35.65
CA SER A 122 33.11 0.20 36.32
C SER A 122 33.83 1.29 37.13
N LYS A 123 33.51 1.36 38.44
CA LYS A 123 34.37 1.96 39.48
C LYS A 123 34.29 1.18 40.80
N TYR A 124 35.18 0.19 40.89
CA TYR A 124 35.61 -0.59 42.07
C TYR A 124 34.80 -1.83 42.52
N TYR A 125 35.60 -2.81 42.99
CA TYR A 125 35.33 -3.93 43.90
C TYR A 125 34.84 -5.29 43.37
N ASN A 126 35.44 -6.34 43.97
CA ASN A 126 35.10 -7.75 43.86
C ASN A 126 33.79 -8.08 44.62
N PHE A 127 32.67 -7.45 44.25
CA PHE A 127 31.37 -7.85 44.76
C PHE A 127 30.85 -9.09 44.01
N ALA A 128 30.18 -9.99 44.71
CA ALA A 128 29.38 -11.03 44.06
C ALA A 128 28.32 -10.37 43.16
N LEU A 129 28.07 -10.94 41.98
CA LEU A 129 27.14 -10.39 40.98
C LEU A 129 25.73 -10.14 41.55
N SER A 130 25.27 -11.01 42.46
CA SER A 130 24.02 -10.85 43.20
C SER A 130 23.96 -9.57 44.05
N ASN A 131 25.07 -9.10 44.61
CA ASN A 131 25.11 -7.80 45.30
C ASN A 131 24.97 -6.63 44.31
N VAL A 132 25.58 -6.72 43.13
CA VAL A 132 25.43 -5.70 42.06
C VAL A 132 23.97 -5.62 41.60
N PHE A 133 23.34 -6.78 41.39
CA PHE A 133 21.91 -6.88 41.09
C PHE A 133 21.04 -6.27 42.20
N PHE A 134 21.18 -6.73 43.45
CA PHE A 134 20.35 -6.24 44.56
C PHE A 134 20.57 -4.75 44.84
N SER A 135 21.79 -4.21 44.67
CA SER A 135 22.03 -2.77 44.73
C SER A 135 21.32 -2.00 43.62
N PHE A 136 21.27 -2.53 42.39
CA PHE A 136 20.51 -1.91 41.30
C PHE A 136 18.99 -1.97 41.55
N ILE A 137 18.45 -3.13 41.97
CA ILE A 137 17.01 -3.26 42.25
C ILE A 137 16.60 -2.38 43.42
N GLU A 138 17.33 -2.38 44.54
CA GLU A 138 17.01 -1.57 45.73
C GLU A 138 16.96 -0.07 45.39
N ALA A 139 17.94 0.44 44.63
CA ALA A 139 18.00 1.84 44.20
C ALA A 139 16.83 2.25 43.27
N HIS A 140 16.23 1.28 42.57
CA HIS A 140 15.16 1.51 41.59
C HIS A 140 13.84 0.83 41.97
N LYS A 141 13.65 0.36 43.22
CA LYS A 141 12.56 -0.57 43.54
C LYS A 141 11.14 -0.03 43.33
N ASN A 142 10.98 1.30 43.32
CA ASN A 142 9.75 1.99 42.93
C ASN A 142 9.34 1.72 41.46
N ILE A 143 10.31 1.54 40.56
CA ILE A 143 10.09 1.17 39.14
C ILE A 143 9.66 -0.30 39.05
N PHE A 144 10.30 -1.17 39.83
CA PHE A 144 9.95 -2.59 39.90
C PHE A 144 8.65 -2.86 40.69
N GLN A 145 8.16 -1.88 41.47
CA GLN A 145 7.06 -2.00 42.43
C GLN A 145 7.25 -3.13 43.48
N ILE A 146 8.51 -3.33 43.91
CA ILE A 146 8.89 -4.32 44.93
C ILE A 146 9.22 -3.60 46.25
N GLN A 147 8.76 -4.11 47.40
CA GLN A 147 8.96 -3.49 48.71
C GLN A 147 10.27 -3.96 49.37
N ASP A 148 10.50 -5.27 49.44
CA ASP A 148 11.74 -5.90 49.92
C ASP A 148 12.31 -6.83 48.84
N PRO A 149 13.19 -6.31 47.96
CA PRO A 149 13.84 -7.11 46.94
C PRO A 149 14.54 -8.38 47.44
N LYS A 150 15.06 -8.41 48.67
CA LYS A 150 15.82 -9.56 49.19
C LYS A 150 14.92 -10.67 49.75
N GLN A 151 13.70 -10.35 50.17
CA GLN A 151 12.70 -11.35 50.52
C GLN A 151 11.87 -11.80 49.30
N GLU A 152 11.58 -10.86 48.39
CA GLU A 152 10.70 -11.08 47.24
C GLU A 152 11.40 -11.64 46.01
N LEU A 153 12.74 -11.61 45.91
CA LEU A 153 13.50 -12.19 44.80
C LEU A 153 14.54 -13.19 45.33
N LYS A 154 14.53 -14.42 44.81
CA LYS A 154 15.51 -15.45 45.19
C LYS A 154 16.16 -16.04 43.95
N GLU A 155 17.48 -16.19 44.01
CA GLU A 155 18.26 -16.80 42.94
C GLU A 155 17.83 -18.25 42.73
N THR A 156 17.50 -18.61 41.48
CA THR A 156 17.06 -19.96 41.10
C THR A 156 17.95 -20.61 40.05
N GLU A 157 18.71 -19.82 39.29
CA GLU A 157 19.64 -20.32 38.26
C GLU A 157 20.75 -19.30 38.01
N THR A 158 22.01 -19.75 37.96
CA THR A 158 23.14 -18.95 37.43
C THR A 158 23.70 -19.66 36.20
N ILE A 159 23.56 -19.02 35.05
CA ILE A 159 23.91 -19.53 33.72
C ILE A 159 25.20 -18.85 33.25
N ASN A 160 26.18 -19.64 32.77
CA ASN A 160 27.32 -19.12 32.03
C ASN A 160 27.08 -19.33 30.53
N THR A 161 27.09 -18.26 29.74
CA THR A 161 26.80 -18.32 28.30
C THR A 161 28.01 -18.80 27.49
N PHE A 162 27.77 -19.22 26.25
CA PHE A 162 28.83 -19.67 25.32
C PHE A 162 29.94 -18.64 25.13
N ASP A 163 29.58 -17.36 25.08
CA ASP A 163 30.49 -16.25 24.91
C ASP A 163 31.10 -15.73 26.22
N ARG A 164 30.84 -16.40 27.37
CA ARG A 164 31.33 -16.08 28.73
C ARG A 164 30.74 -14.82 29.38
N GLU A 165 29.47 -14.55 29.13
CA GLU A 165 28.66 -13.69 30.00
C GLU A 165 27.98 -14.54 31.09
N THR A 166 27.50 -13.92 32.15
CA THR A 166 26.78 -14.60 33.24
C THR A 166 25.37 -14.06 33.33
N VAL A 167 24.36 -14.93 33.28
CA VAL A 167 22.95 -14.57 33.45
C VAL A 167 22.45 -15.18 34.73
N ILE A 168 21.91 -14.38 35.64
CA ILE A 168 21.35 -14.84 36.91
C ILE A 168 19.84 -14.67 36.90
N ARG A 169 19.12 -15.77 37.09
CA ARG A 169 17.67 -15.83 37.21
C ARG A 169 17.27 -15.71 38.68
N TYR A 170 16.38 -14.76 38.95
CA TYR A 170 15.70 -14.60 40.23
C TYR A 170 14.21 -14.85 40.03
N SER A 171 13.64 -15.83 40.74
CA SER A 171 12.18 -16.01 40.77
C SER A 171 11.55 -15.15 41.86
N GLN A 172 10.33 -14.65 41.62
CA GLN A 172 9.62 -13.80 42.57
C GLN A 172 8.86 -14.63 43.61
N TYR A 173 8.83 -14.16 44.86
CA TYR A 173 8.21 -14.79 46.02
C TYR A 173 7.36 -13.78 46.79
N PHE A 174 6.27 -14.25 47.39
CA PHE A 174 5.51 -13.50 48.40
C PHE A 174 5.31 -14.39 49.63
N LYS A 175 5.55 -13.87 50.84
CA LYS A 175 5.54 -14.64 52.11
C LYS A 175 6.29 -15.99 52.05
N GLY A 176 7.37 -16.05 51.26
CA GLY A 176 8.17 -17.26 51.05
C GLY A 176 7.62 -18.28 50.03
N ILE A 177 6.44 -18.06 49.45
CA ILE A 177 5.82 -18.89 48.40
C ILE A 177 6.14 -18.28 47.01
N PRO A 178 6.58 -19.08 46.01
CA PRO A 178 6.89 -18.57 44.69
C PRO A 178 5.65 -18.08 43.93
N ILE A 179 5.81 -17.04 43.11
CA ILE A 179 4.75 -16.55 42.21
C ILE A 179 4.96 -17.17 40.83
N TRP A 180 3.94 -17.83 40.30
CA TRP A 180 4.04 -18.66 39.11
C TRP A 180 4.44 -17.85 37.86
N GLY A 181 5.53 -18.27 37.22
CA GLY A 181 6.06 -17.65 36.01
C GLY A 181 6.60 -16.23 36.20
N LYS A 182 6.81 -15.77 37.45
CA LYS A 182 7.33 -14.43 37.72
C LYS A 182 8.82 -14.46 38.06
N GLU A 183 9.61 -13.70 37.31
CA GLU A 183 11.08 -13.74 37.38
C GLU A 183 11.75 -12.46 36.84
N ILE A 184 13.01 -12.28 37.24
CA ILE A 184 13.95 -11.28 36.73
C ILE A 184 15.23 -11.99 36.29
N LEU A 185 15.72 -11.70 35.10
CA LEU A 185 17.01 -12.16 34.60
C LEU A 185 17.96 -10.96 34.52
N ALA A 186 19.07 -11.06 35.25
CA ALA A 186 20.13 -10.06 35.29
C ALA A 186 21.33 -10.54 34.46
N HIS A 187 21.71 -9.76 33.44
CA HIS A 187 22.79 -10.12 32.51
C HIS A 187 24.07 -9.37 32.88
N PHE A 188 25.18 -10.09 32.96
CA PHE A 188 26.48 -9.56 33.36
C PHE A 188 27.55 -9.85 32.32
N ASN A 189 28.27 -8.83 31.90
CA ASN A 189 29.40 -9.00 30.99
C ASN A 189 30.58 -9.72 31.67
N LYS A 190 31.59 -10.05 30.87
CA LYS A 190 32.87 -10.68 31.27
C LYS A 190 33.61 -9.98 32.41
N THR A 191 33.33 -8.69 32.64
CA THR A 191 33.92 -7.85 33.69
C THR A 191 33.03 -7.71 34.94
N GLY A 192 31.88 -8.38 34.98
CA GLY A 192 30.95 -8.37 36.12
C GLY A 192 30.03 -7.15 36.17
N GLU A 193 29.98 -6.33 35.11
CA GLU A 193 29.06 -5.19 35.02
C GLU A 193 27.68 -5.67 34.54
N LEU A 194 26.63 -5.20 35.21
CA LEU A 194 25.23 -5.45 34.83
C LEU A 194 24.93 -4.74 33.49
N THR A 195 24.71 -5.48 32.41
CA THR A 195 24.51 -4.93 31.06
C THR A 195 23.07 -4.53 30.82
N PHE A 196 22.11 -5.43 31.08
CA PHE A 196 20.67 -5.20 30.98
C PHE A 196 19.88 -6.14 31.91
N ILE A 197 18.60 -5.86 32.08
CA ILE A 197 17.64 -6.70 32.80
C ILE A 197 16.45 -7.00 31.90
N ASN A 198 15.98 -8.25 31.89
CA ASN A 198 14.64 -8.60 31.40
C ASN A 198 13.82 -9.26 32.51
N SER A 199 12.50 -9.04 32.52
CA SER A 199 11.66 -9.41 33.65
C SER A 199 10.19 -9.65 33.31
N ASN A 200 9.53 -10.39 34.19
CA ASN A 200 8.10 -10.63 34.23
C ASN A 200 7.67 -10.65 35.71
N ILE A 201 7.47 -9.50 36.33
CA ILE A 201 7.13 -9.42 37.76
C ILE A 201 5.79 -8.71 37.99
N VAL A 202 5.22 -8.94 39.17
CA VAL A 202 4.04 -8.24 39.68
C VAL A 202 4.44 -7.32 40.84
N PRO A 203 3.67 -6.26 41.13
CA PRO A 203 3.85 -5.46 42.34
C PRO A 203 3.71 -6.31 43.60
N THR A 204 4.38 -5.92 44.69
CA THR A 204 4.11 -6.47 46.02
C THR A 204 2.65 -6.24 46.39
N PHE A 205 1.90 -7.32 46.66
CA PHE A 205 0.46 -7.27 46.87
C PHE A 205 0.05 -7.40 48.35
N ASP A 206 -1.26 -7.27 48.60
CA ASP A 206 -1.89 -7.15 49.92
C ASP A 206 -1.41 -8.23 50.94
N GLU A 207 -0.92 -7.79 52.10
CA GLU A 207 -0.52 -8.65 53.22
C GLU A 207 -1.65 -9.56 53.72
N ASN A 208 -2.92 -9.22 53.48
CA ASN A 208 -4.07 -10.05 53.83
C ASN A 208 -4.27 -11.24 52.86
N THR A 209 -3.48 -11.34 51.78
CA THR A 209 -3.57 -12.47 50.83
C THR A 209 -3.23 -13.80 51.52
N PRO A 210 -4.07 -14.86 51.40
CA PRO A 210 -3.85 -16.14 52.05
C PRO A 210 -2.52 -16.80 51.68
N ASN A 211 -1.82 -17.35 52.67
CA ASN A 211 -0.52 -18.00 52.51
C ASN A 211 -0.48 -19.46 53.02
N GLU A 212 -1.64 -20.03 53.34
CA GLU A 212 -1.79 -21.43 53.76
C GLU A 212 -2.91 -22.10 52.96
N ALA A 213 -2.68 -23.33 52.52
CA ALA A 213 -3.63 -24.10 51.73
C ALA A 213 -4.62 -24.84 52.64
N LYS A 214 -5.92 -24.60 52.48
CA LYS A 214 -6.99 -25.39 53.11
C LYS A 214 -7.19 -26.73 52.41
N ILE A 215 -7.01 -26.74 51.09
CA ILE A 215 -7.04 -27.94 50.26
C ILE A 215 -5.69 -28.64 50.34
N SER A 216 -5.69 -29.91 50.69
CA SER A 216 -4.46 -30.70 50.77
C SER A 216 -3.87 -30.99 49.38
N ARG A 217 -2.56 -31.21 49.34
CA ARG A 217 -1.81 -31.62 48.13
C ARG A 217 -2.45 -32.82 47.42
N SER A 218 -2.90 -33.81 48.19
CA SER A 218 -3.57 -35.02 47.67
C SER A 218 -4.93 -34.72 47.05
N ASN A 219 -5.70 -33.80 47.65
CA ASN A 219 -7.02 -33.45 47.16
C ASN A 219 -6.92 -32.66 45.84
N ALA A 220 -5.96 -31.73 45.73
CA ALA A 220 -5.69 -31.02 44.48
C ALA A 220 -5.26 -31.97 43.34
N ILE A 221 -4.40 -32.96 43.63
CA ILE A 221 -4.05 -34.02 42.68
C ILE A 221 -5.29 -34.85 42.30
N SER A 222 -6.14 -35.19 43.26
CA SER A 222 -7.39 -35.93 43.03
C SER A 222 -8.37 -35.17 42.13
N THR A 223 -8.56 -33.85 42.35
CA THR A 223 -9.39 -32.99 41.47
C THR A 223 -8.84 -32.99 40.04
N ALA A 224 -7.54 -32.73 39.87
CA ALA A 224 -6.90 -32.68 38.56
C ALA A 224 -6.95 -34.04 37.82
N LEU A 225 -6.74 -35.16 38.53
CA LEU A 225 -6.89 -36.51 37.97
C LEU A 225 -8.34 -36.84 37.59
N SER A 226 -9.31 -36.45 38.43
CA SER A 226 -10.74 -36.73 38.20
C SER A 226 -11.29 -35.94 37.01
N ASP A 227 -10.74 -34.76 36.76
CA ASP A 227 -11.01 -34.02 35.53
C ASP A 227 -10.29 -34.62 34.32
N LEU A 228 -8.97 -34.84 34.40
CA LEU A 228 -8.13 -35.28 33.28
C LEU A 228 -8.51 -36.67 32.75
N LYS A 229 -8.96 -37.59 33.61
CA LYS A 229 -9.49 -38.93 33.23
C LYS A 229 -10.74 -38.88 32.35
N ARG A 230 -11.38 -37.71 32.22
CA ARG A 230 -12.52 -37.47 31.31
C ARG A 230 -12.10 -36.87 29.96
N ARG A 231 -10.80 -36.59 29.77
CA ARG A 231 -10.25 -35.85 28.62
C ARG A 231 -9.25 -36.66 27.80
N THR A 232 -8.45 -37.52 28.43
CA THR A 232 -7.43 -38.33 27.74
C THR A 232 -7.28 -39.72 28.35
N PHE A 233 -6.62 -40.61 27.60
CA PHE A 233 -6.31 -41.98 27.97
C PHE A 233 -5.14 -42.05 28.96
N PHE A 234 -5.34 -42.82 30.04
CA PHE A 234 -4.30 -43.14 31.02
C PHE A 234 -3.66 -44.49 30.71
N GLN A 235 -2.33 -44.51 30.66
CA GLN A 235 -1.50 -45.68 30.42
C GLN A 235 -0.67 -45.99 31.68
N ASP A 236 -0.70 -47.24 32.14
CA ASP A 236 0.28 -47.72 33.13
C ASP A 236 1.67 -47.78 32.47
N ILE A 237 2.59 -46.93 32.92
CA ILE A 237 3.95 -46.84 32.35
C ILE A 237 4.84 -47.93 32.98
N PRO A 238 5.48 -48.81 32.17
CA PRO A 238 6.39 -49.84 32.65
C PRO A 238 7.56 -49.31 33.51
N THR A 239 7.93 -50.08 34.54
CA THR A 239 8.90 -49.69 35.58
C THR A 239 10.32 -49.40 35.05
N ASP A 240 10.69 -49.97 33.91
CA ASP A 240 11.91 -49.67 33.18
C ASP A 240 11.83 -48.32 32.45
N LEU A 241 10.70 -47.98 31.84
CA LEU A 241 10.45 -46.69 31.19
C LEU A 241 10.27 -45.54 32.19
N LEU A 242 9.85 -45.81 33.44
CA LEU A 242 9.83 -44.80 34.51
C LEU A 242 11.21 -44.14 34.73
N LYS A 243 12.32 -44.83 34.40
CA LYS A 243 13.69 -44.32 34.51
C LYS A 243 14.02 -43.20 33.53
N LEU A 244 13.17 -42.98 32.50
CA LEU A 244 13.31 -41.87 31.54
C LEU A 244 12.87 -40.52 32.14
N PHE A 245 12.17 -40.52 33.28
CA PHE A 245 11.68 -39.31 33.94
C PHE A 245 12.53 -38.99 35.17
N SER A 246 13.10 -37.79 35.20
CA SER A 246 13.81 -37.23 36.37
C SER A 246 12.86 -36.75 37.49
N GLU A 247 11.55 -36.86 37.26
CA GLU A 247 10.47 -36.28 38.07
C GLU A 247 9.30 -37.27 38.12
N PRO A 248 8.54 -37.34 39.23
CA PRO A 248 7.38 -38.22 39.32
C PRO A 248 6.29 -37.83 38.31
N LEU A 249 5.57 -38.83 37.80
CA LEU A 249 4.47 -38.65 36.83
C LEU A 249 3.35 -37.74 37.33
N GLN A 250 3.23 -37.55 38.64
CA GLN A 250 2.27 -36.66 39.29
C GLN A 250 2.99 -35.85 40.36
N LYS A 251 2.90 -34.52 40.29
CA LYS A 251 3.37 -33.63 41.37
C LYS A 251 2.47 -32.41 41.52
N ALA A 252 2.33 -31.92 42.74
CA ALA A 252 1.66 -30.66 43.03
C ALA A 252 2.55 -29.80 43.92
N ASN A 253 2.76 -28.54 43.54
CA ASN A 253 3.55 -27.56 44.29
C ASN A 253 2.72 -26.29 44.48
N LEU A 254 2.94 -25.58 45.60
CA LEU A 254 2.14 -24.40 45.97
C LEU A 254 2.77 -23.13 45.38
N PHE A 255 1.96 -22.31 44.71
CA PHE A 255 2.35 -21.03 44.12
C PHE A 255 1.29 -19.96 44.35
N TYR A 256 1.65 -18.69 44.20
CA TYR A 256 0.69 -17.65 43.83
C TYR A 256 0.51 -17.58 42.32
N PHE A 257 -0.71 -17.39 41.85
CA PHE A 257 -1.03 -17.17 40.43
C PHE A 257 -1.67 -15.79 40.26
N TRP A 258 -1.10 -14.97 39.37
CA TRP A 258 -1.62 -13.63 39.06
C TRP A 258 -1.13 -13.17 37.67
N ASP A 259 -2.01 -13.20 36.68
CA ASP A 259 -1.77 -12.86 35.27
C ASP A 259 -2.60 -11.67 34.79
N ASP A 260 -3.82 -11.51 35.31
CA ASP A 260 -4.69 -10.34 35.11
C ASP A 260 -4.71 -9.40 36.34
N PRO A 261 -4.30 -8.12 36.22
CA PRO A 261 -4.30 -7.16 37.33
C PRO A 261 -5.72 -6.80 37.83
N LYS A 262 -6.79 -7.13 37.09
CA LYS A 262 -8.18 -6.96 37.54
C LYS A 262 -8.61 -8.03 38.53
N GLN A 263 -7.93 -9.17 38.53
CA GLN A 263 -8.15 -10.28 39.45
C GLN A 263 -7.27 -10.09 40.70
N LYS A 264 -7.59 -10.81 41.77
CA LYS A 264 -6.71 -10.88 42.95
C LYS A 264 -5.66 -11.98 42.75
N PRO A 265 -4.47 -11.85 43.34
CA PRO A 265 -3.49 -12.94 43.37
C PRO A 265 -4.04 -14.14 44.15
N THR A 266 -4.16 -15.29 43.49
CA THR A 266 -4.77 -16.50 44.04
C THR A 266 -3.69 -17.49 44.48
N LEU A 267 -3.83 -18.06 45.68
CA LEU A 267 -2.98 -19.15 46.15
C LEU A 267 -3.46 -20.46 45.50
N VAL A 268 -2.59 -21.14 44.75
CA VAL A 268 -2.94 -22.33 43.97
C VAL A 268 -1.96 -23.48 44.15
N TRP A 269 -2.48 -24.71 44.07
CA TRP A 269 -1.68 -25.88 43.75
C TRP A 269 -1.48 -25.97 42.24
N VAL A 270 -0.25 -25.80 41.77
CA VAL A 270 0.14 -26.12 40.41
C VAL A 270 0.42 -27.62 40.35
N VAL A 271 -0.48 -28.36 39.72
CA VAL A 271 -0.44 -29.82 39.59
C VAL A 271 0.03 -30.18 38.18
N GLU A 272 1.13 -30.91 38.07
CA GLU A 272 1.60 -31.51 36.81
C GLU A 272 1.27 -33.01 36.79
N ILE A 273 0.68 -33.50 35.70
CA ILE A 273 0.32 -34.90 35.49
C ILE A 273 0.81 -35.38 34.12
N ARG A 274 1.42 -36.57 34.07
CA ARG A 274 1.63 -37.37 32.86
C ARG A 274 0.66 -38.56 32.87
N PRO A 275 -0.38 -38.56 32.03
CA PRO A 275 -1.32 -39.70 31.95
C PRO A 275 -0.74 -40.88 31.14
N ASN A 276 0.24 -40.62 30.28
CA ASN A 276 0.90 -41.59 29.41
C ASN A 276 2.30 -41.07 29.02
N LEU A 277 3.03 -41.79 28.16
CA LEU A 277 4.39 -41.40 27.72
C LEU A 277 4.43 -40.12 26.86
N TYR A 278 3.36 -39.81 26.13
CA TYR A 278 3.32 -38.71 25.16
C TYR A 278 2.94 -37.37 25.79
N GLU A 279 2.08 -37.38 26.80
CA GLU A 279 1.42 -36.16 27.28
C GLU A 279 1.97 -35.63 28.60
N LYS A 280 1.83 -34.30 28.77
CA LYS A 280 1.93 -33.60 30.06
C LYS A 280 0.75 -32.66 30.17
N PHE A 281 0.12 -32.59 31.32
CA PHE A 281 -0.88 -31.57 31.66
C PHE A 281 -0.43 -30.79 32.89
N ARG A 282 -0.85 -29.53 32.95
CA ARG A 282 -0.67 -28.65 34.11
C ARG A 282 -2.01 -28.05 34.50
N TYR A 283 -2.39 -28.22 35.75
CA TYR A 283 -3.60 -27.68 36.39
C TYR A 283 -3.22 -26.66 37.45
N PHE A 284 -4.08 -25.68 37.66
CA PHE A 284 -3.99 -24.65 38.69
C PHE A 284 -5.25 -24.80 39.54
N ILE A 285 -5.12 -25.43 40.71
CA ILE A 285 -6.23 -25.72 41.61
C ILE A 285 -6.21 -24.70 42.75
N ASP A 286 -7.33 -24.01 43.01
CA ASP A 286 -7.44 -23.05 44.10
C ASP A 286 -7.16 -23.74 45.46
N ALA A 287 -6.23 -23.19 46.23
CA ALA A 287 -5.77 -23.79 47.48
C ALA A 287 -6.73 -23.57 48.66
N GLN A 288 -7.78 -22.77 48.48
CA GLN A 288 -8.85 -22.50 49.45
C GLN A 288 -10.13 -23.29 49.14
N THR A 289 -10.58 -23.31 47.88
CA THR A 289 -11.85 -23.92 47.45
C THR A 289 -11.70 -25.29 46.80
N GLY A 290 -10.58 -25.54 46.11
CA GLY A 290 -10.33 -26.78 45.37
C GLY A 290 -10.85 -26.77 43.94
N GLU A 291 -11.31 -25.63 43.46
CA GLU A 291 -11.78 -25.43 42.08
C GLU A 291 -10.62 -25.34 41.08
N ILE A 292 -10.89 -25.66 39.81
CA ILE A 292 -9.90 -25.55 38.73
C ILE A 292 -9.91 -24.10 38.23
N VAL A 293 -8.87 -23.33 38.57
CA VAL A 293 -8.67 -21.95 38.10
C VAL A 293 -8.26 -21.94 36.62
N GLN A 294 -7.36 -22.84 36.25
CA GLN A 294 -6.87 -23.02 34.88
C GLN A 294 -6.36 -24.46 34.69
N PHE A 295 -6.35 -24.96 33.45
CA PHE A 295 -5.50 -26.09 33.06
C PHE A 295 -5.10 -26.00 31.59
N TYR A 296 -4.01 -26.66 31.20
CA TYR A 296 -3.59 -26.82 29.80
C TYR A 296 -2.68 -28.04 29.60
N GLN A 297 -2.52 -28.46 28.35
CA GLN A 297 -1.52 -29.44 27.94
C GLN A 297 -0.14 -28.77 27.90
N ALA A 298 0.79 -29.27 28.69
CA ALA A 298 2.13 -28.72 28.91
C ALA A 298 3.23 -29.42 28.07
N ASN A 299 2.81 -30.12 27.00
CA ASN A 299 3.63 -30.63 25.91
C ASN A 299 3.03 -30.04 24.60
N PRO A 300 3.78 -29.30 23.76
CA PRO A 300 3.23 -28.72 22.53
C PRO A 300 3.12 -29.75 21.39
N SER A 301 1.99 -29.76 20.66
CA SER A 301 1.88 -30.43 19.34
C SER A 301 0.86 -29.80 18.38
N ASP A 302 0.24 -28.67 18.72
CA ASP A 302 -0.51 -27.87 17.76
C ASP A 302 0.47 -27.03 16.91
N GLY A 303 0.28 -27.00 15.59
CA GLY A 303 1.21 -26.38 14.64
C GLY A 303 1.34 -27.14 13.30
N PRO A 304 2.32 -26.77 12.47
CA PRO A 304 2.60 -27.45 11.20
C PRO A 304 3.11 -28.88 11.42
N THR A 305 2.53 -29.85 10.72
CA THR A 305 2.89 -31.27 10.75
C THR A 305 2.70 -31.91 9.36
N LYS A 306 2.82 -33.23 9.25
CA LYS A 306 2.67 -33.96 7.98
C LYS A 306 1.61 -35.05 8.05
N GLY A 307 0.92 -35.22 6.92
CA GLY A 307 -0.09 -36.24 6.69
C GLY A 307 0.03 -36.88 5.32
N SER A 308 -0.97 -37.70 4.99
CA SER A 308 -1.04 -38.43 3.72
C SER A 308 -2.47 -38.48 3.16
N GLY A 309 -2.58 -38.85 1.90
CA GLY A 309 -3.86 -39.14 1.26
C GLY A 309 -3.68 -39.67 -0.16
N ILE A 310 -4.70 -40.34 -0.68
CA ILE A 310 -4.72 -40.83 -2.06
C ILE A 310 -5.30 -39.73 -2.96
N ASP A 311 -4.61 -39.39 -4.05
CA ASP A 311 -5.03 -38.36 -5.01
C ASP A 311 -5.92 -38.92 -6.14
N LEU A 312 -6.32 -38.05 -7.07
CA LEU A 312 -7.15 -38.40 -8.24
C LEU A 312 -6.44 -39.28 -9.29
N PHE A 313 -5.16 -39.61 -9.10
CA PHE A 313 -4.39 -40.59 -9.87
C PHE A 313 -4.18 -41.91 -9.11
N ASN A 314 -4.77 -42.06 -7.93
CA ASN A 314 -4.55 -43.15 -6.98
C ASN A 314 -3.10 -43.20 -6.41
N GLN A 315 -2.37 -42.09 -6.43
CA GLN A 315 -1.04 -41.96 -5.84
C GLN A 315 -1.15 -41.48 -4.39
N ASN A 316 -0.34 -42.06 -3.49
CA ASN A 316 -0.28 -41.61 -2.10
C ASN A 316 0.63 -40.37 -1.97
N ARG A 317 0.03 -39.19 -1.76
CA ARG A 317 0.76 -37.93 -1.57
C ARG A 317 1.08 -37.69 -0.11
N THR A 318 2.26 -37.14 0.15
CA THR A 318 2.58 -36.53 1.46
C THR A 318 2.07 -35.10 1.46
N LEU A 319 1.30 -34.73 2.48
CA LEU A 319 0.73 -33.40 2.65
C LEU A 319 1.40 -32.70 3.83
N ASN A 320 1.70 -31.41 3.68
CA ASN A 320 1.91 -30.52 4.82
C ASN A 320 0.53 -30.12 5.34
N ILE A 321 0.32 -30.16 6.65
CA ILE A 321 -0.99 -29.95 7.28
C ILE A 321 -0.81 -29.22 8.63
N PHE A 322 -1.90 -28.72 9.20
CA PHE A 322 -1.86 -28.07 10.52
C PHE A 322 -2.66 -28.88 11.54
N GLN A 323 -2.06 -29.17 12.69
CA GLN A 323 -2.74 -29.77 13.84
C GLN A 323 -3.23 -28.67 14.77
N SER A 324 -4.49 -28.74 15.20
CA SER A 324 -5.06 -27.88 16.24
C SER A 324 -6.07 -28.66 17.07
N GLN A 325 -5.87 -28.73 18.38
CA GLN A 325 -6.76 -29.39 19.35
C GLN A 325 -7.05 -30.87 19.02
N GLY A 326 -6.07 -31.56 18.40
CA GLY A 326 -6.18 -32.96 17.98
C GLY A 326 -6.93 -33.19 16.66
N VAL A 327 -7.37 -32.13 15.98
CA VAL A 327 -7.90 -32.17 14.61
C VAL A 327 -6.81 -31.74 13.63
N TYR A 328 -6.73 -32.40 12.48
CA TYR A 328 -5.82 -32.08 11.40
C TYR A 328 -6.56 -31.34 10.28
N TYR A 329 -5.96 -30.29 9.75
CA TYR A 329 -6.54 -29.42 8.72
C TYR A 329 -5.63 -29.37 7.49
N LEU A 330 -6.21 -29.30 6.29
CA LEU A 330 -5.48 -29.00 5.05
C LEU A 330 -5.07 -27.53 5.00
N VAL A 331 -4.03 -27.22 5.78
CA VAL A 331 -3.40 -25.91 5.95
C VAL A 331 -1.89 -26.10 5.90
N ASP A 332 -1.23 -25.68 4.82
CA ASP A 332 0.23 -25.69 4.71
C ASP A 332 0.81 -24.38 5.27
N ALA A 333 1.38 -24.50 6.47
CA ALA A 333 2.13 -23.46 7.17
C ALA A 333 3.66 -23.70 7.17
N SER A 334 4.16 -24.56 6.26
CA SER A 334 5.60 -24.81 6.07
C SER A 334 6.26 -23.84 5.08
N LYS A 335 5.45 -23.14 4.27
CA LYS A 335 5.91 -22.24 3.21
C LYS A 335 6.53 -20.94 3.78
N PRO A 336 7.57 -20.34 3.15
CA PRO A 336 8.15 -19.05 3.56
C PRO A 336 7.21 -17.83 3.55
N MET A 337 5.96 -17.98 3.11
CA MET A 337 4.92 -16.98 3.38
C MET A 337 4.47 -16.96 4.85
N PHE A 338 4.51 -18.09 5.56
CA PHE A 338 3.92 -18.23 6.90
C PHE A 338 4.41 -17.17 7.90
N ASN A 339 3.46 -16.61 8.61
CA ASN A 339 3.62 -15.68 9.71
C ASN A 339 3.32 -16.44 11.01
N ASN A 340 4.24 -16.42 11.98
CA ASN A 340 4.26 -17.32 13.15
C ASN A 340 3.11 -17.10 14.18
N ASN A 341 2.02 -16.44 13.80
CA ASN A 341 0.82 -16.26 14.60
C ASN A 341 -0.07 -17.51 14.56
N ILE A 342 0.20 -18.47 15.44
CA ILE A 342 -0.57 -19.73 15.57
C ILE A 342 -2.08 -19.49 15.78
N ASN A 343 -2.49 -18.34 16.33
CA ASN A 343 -3.91 -18.03 16.59
C ASN A 343 -4.66 -17.52 15.35
N GLN A 344 -3.96 -17.02 14.33
CA GLN A 344 -4.52 -16.58 13.05
C GLN A 344 -3.49 -16.90 11.95
N PRO A 345 -3.55 -18.09 11.33
CA PRO A 345 -2.58 -18.50 10.31
C PRO A 345 -2.66 -17.59 9.08
N ASP A 346 -1.59 -16.82 8.90
CA ASP A 346 -1.38 -15.83 7.85
C ASP A 346 -0.15 -16.25 7.04
N GLY A 347 -0.20 -16.09 5.71
CA GLY A 347 0.73 -16.70 4.78
C GLY A 347 0.66 -18.23 4.72
N VAL A 348 -0.53 -18.82 4.59
CA VAL A 348 -0.75 -20.27 4.46
C VAL A 348 -1.41 -20.66 3.15
N ILE A 349 -1.20 -21.91 2.70
CA ILE A 349 -2.09 -22.57 1.73
C ILE A 349 -3.22 -23.22 2.52
N VAL A 350 -4.48 -23.06 2.10
CA VAL A 350 -5.62 -23.66 2.79
C VAL A 350 -6.66 -24.18 1.80
N THR A 351 -7.14 -25.41 2.03
CA THR A 351 -8.17 -26.05 1.20
C THR A 351 -9.49 -26.15 1.96
N TYR A 352 -10.52 -25.54 1.40
CA TYR A 352 -11.91 -25.60 1.88
C TYR A 352 -12.75 -26.53 1.01
N THR A 353 -13.70 -27.23 1.62
CA THR A 353 -14.83 -27.83 0.91
C THR A 353 -16.04 -26.91 0.98
N ASN A 354 -16.73 -26.74 -0.15
CA ASN A 354 -18.02 -26.06 -0.21
C ASN A 354 -19.20 -27.02 0.04
N ASN A 355 -18.93 -28.26 0.48
CA ASN A 355 -19.91 -29.26 0.89
C ASN A 355 -20.98 -29.56 -0.18
N TYR A 356 -20.57 -29.63 -1.45
CA TYR A 356 -21.43 -29.89 -2.62
C TYR A 356 -22.55 -28.85 -2.80
N SER A 357 -22.30 -27.61 -2.37
CA SER A 357 -23.25 -26.50 -2.43
C SER A 357 -22.89 -25.46 -3.49
N ASP A 358 -23.83 -24.53 -3.73
CA ASP A 358 -23.73 -23.52 -4.77
C ASP A 358 -23.27 -22.18 -4.18
N LEU A 359 -22.16 -21.63 -4.71
CA LEU A 359 -21.56 -20.38 -4.26
C LEU A 359 -22.44 -19.14 -4.51
N THR A 360 -23.44 -19.23 -5.40
CA THR A 360 -24.43 -18.15 -5.62
C THR A 360 -25.57 -18.15 -4.60
N LYS A 361 -25.62 -19.18 -3.72
CA LYS A 361 -26.65 -19.37 -2.68
C LYS A 361 -26.02 -19.21 -1.29
N THR A 362 -26.74 -19.58 -0.23
CA THR A 362 -26.24 -19.53 1.16
C THR A 362 -25.20 -20.61 1.44
N SER A 363 -24.04 -20.50 0.80
CA SER A 363 -22.86 -21.33 1.00
C SER A 363 -22.23 -21.09 2.38
N ARG A 364 -21.56 -22.12 2.92
CA ARG A 364 -20.70 -22.07 4.11
C ARG A 364 -19.49 -22.99 3.92
N PRO A 365 -18.40 -22.52 3.28
CA PRO A 365 -17.22 -23.33 3.07
C PRO A 365 -16.55 -23.65 4.42
N ALA A 366 -16.04 -24.88 4.56
CA ALA A 366 -15.33 -25.32 5.76
C ALA A 366 -13.94 -25.83 5.38
N VAL A 367 -12.91 -25.53 6.20
CA VAL A 367 -11.55 -26.07 5.99
C VAL A 367 -11.63 -27.60 6.05
N VAL A 368 -11.08 -28.27 5.04
CA VAL A 368 -11.04 -29.73 4.98
C VAL A 368 -10.23 -30.24 6.17
N SER A 369 -10.84 -31.12 6.97
CA SER A 369 -10.27 -31.59 8.23
C SER A 369 -10.52 -33.07 8.47
N SER A 370 -9.64 -33.69 9.25
CA SER A 370 -9.64 -35.12 9.56
C SER A 370 -9.28 -35.33 11.05
N PRO A 371 -9.86 -36.33 11.73
CA PRO A 371 -9.43 -36.76 13.06
C PRO A 371 -8.12 -37.57 13.04
N SER A 372 -7.49 -37.72 11.88
CA SER A 372 -6.21 -38.43 11.70
C SER A 372 -5.31 -37.68 10.71
N THR A 373 -4.03 -38.05 10.66
CA THR A 373 -3.10 -37.53 9.66
C THR A 373 -3.39 -38.03 8.23
N ASN A 374 -4.35 -38.94 8.04
CA ASN A 374 -4.77 -39.37 6.71
C ASN A 374 -6.05 -38.65 6.24
N PHE A 375 -6.04 -38.24 4.97
CA PHE A 375 -7.17 -37.62 4.28
C PHE A 375 -7.69 -38.57 3.19
N ASN A 376 -9.01 -38.77 3.18
CA ASN A 376 -9.69 -39.79 2.38
C ASN A 376 -10.46 -39.21 1.18
N ASP A 377 -10.32 -37.91 0.92
CA ASP A 377 -10.95 -37.14 -0.15
C ASP A 377 -9.91 -36.86 -1.25
N PRO A 378 -9.97 -37.54 -2.41
CA PRO A 378 -8.97 -37.38 -3.45
C PRO A 378 -8.95 -35.98 -4.09
N VAL A 379 -10.08 -35.27 -4.11
CA VAL A 379 -10.16 -33.91 -4.70
C VAL A 379 -9.44 -32.93 -3.78
N ALA A 380 -9.66 -33.03 -2.46
CA ALA A 380 -8.94 -32.23 -1.48
C ALA A 380 -7.44 -32.54 -1.43
N VAL A 381 -7.06 -33.82 -1.49
CA VAL A 381 -5.65 -34.25 -1.53
C VAL A 381 -4.95 -33.69 -2.78
N SER A 382 -5.58 -33.81 -3.95
CA SER A 382 -5.00 -33.33 -5.22
C SER A 382 -4.83 -31.81 -5.22
N LEU A 383 -5.88 -31.05 -4.88
CA LEU A 383 -5.80 -29.59 -4.87
C LEU A 383 -4.76 -29.08 -3.85
N HIS A 384 -4.75 -29.62 -2.63
CA HIS A 384 -3.81 -29.16 -1.61
C HIS A 384 -2.36 -29.44 -1.99
N TYR A 385 -2.11 -30.58 -2.64
CA TYR A 385 -0.79 -30.93 -3.19
C TYR A 385 -0.39 -30.01 -4.36
N HIS A 386 -1.28 -29.77 -5.33
CA HIS A 386 -0.99 -28.93 -6.49
C HIS A 386 -0.78 -27.46 -6.13
N LEU A 387 -1.59 -26.87 -5.24
CA LEU A 387 -1.33 -25.52 -4.71
C LEU A 387 0.06 -25.43 -4.03
N GLY A 388 0.48 -26.50 -3.36
CA GLY A 388 1.81 -26.65 -2.79
C GLY A 388 2.94 -26.58 -3.82
N LEU A 389 2.79 -27.26 -4.96
CA LEU A 389 3.75 -27.26 -6.07
C LEU A 389 3.78 -25.91 -6.82
N VAL A 390 2.61 -25.32 -7.08
CA VAL A 390 2.48 -24.02 -7.78
C VAL A 390 3.16 -22.91 -6.98
N TYR A 391 2.96 -22.86 -5.66
CA TYR A 391 3.70 -21.94 -4.79
C TYR A 391 5.22 -22.18 -4.87
N ASP A 392 5.67 -23.43 -4.78
CA ASP A 392 7.11 -23.75 -4.78
C ASP A 392 7.76 -23.40 -6.12
N TYR A 393 7.07 -23.55 -7.26
CA TYR A 393 7.52 -23.06 -8.56
C TYR A 393 7.71 -21.54 -8.56
N TYR A 394 6.68 -20.77 -8.22
CA TYR A 394 6.74 -19.30 -8.27
C TYR A 394 7.75 -18.72 -7.26
N TYR A 395 7.88 -19.35 -6.10
CA TYR A 395 8.86 -18.96 -5.09
C TYR A 395 10.29 -19.33 -5.52
N SER A 396 10.55 -20.55 -5.98
CA SER A 396 11.91 -20.99 -6.32
C SER A 396 12.46 -20.39 -7.62
N LYS A 397 11.62 -20.20 -8.65
CA LYS A 397 12.05 -19.63 -9.95
C LYS A 397 12.22 -18.12 -9.91
N PHE A 398 11.36 -17.42 -9.15
CA PHE A 398 11.24 -15.95 -9.24
C PHE A 398 11.30 -15.20 -7.91
N ASN A 399 11.46 -15.90 -6.77
CA ASN A 399 11.32 -15.34 -5.42
C ASN A 399 9.96 -14.67 -5.19
N ARG A 400 8.91 -15.08 -5.93
CA ARG A 400 7.56 -14.54 -5.74
C ARG A 400 6.91 -15.22 -4.55
N ASN A 401 6.75 -14.50 -3.45
CA ASN A 401 6.18 -15.05 -2.23
C ASN A 401 4.64 -14.95 -2.25
N SER A 402 4.00 -16.03 -2.71
CA SER A 402 2.56 -16.14 -2.97
C SER A 402 2.03 -15.31 -4.16
N VAL A 403 0.74 -15.44 -4.45
CA VAL A 403 0.03 -14.91 -5.61
C VAL A 403 0.20 -13.39 -5.77
N ASP A 404 0.25 -12.64 -4.67
CA ASP A 404 0.46 -11.18 -4.65
C ASP A 404 1.94 -10.75 -4.54
N GLY A 405 2.85 -11.71 -4.31
CA GLY A 405 4.26 -11.46 -4.02
C GLY A 405 4.55 -10.92 -2.61
N LYS A 406 3.55 -10.81 -1.73
CA LYS A 406 3.65 -10.24 -0.37
C LYS A 406 3.06 -11.15 0.72
N LYS A 407 3.02 -12.47 0.46
CA LYS A 407 2.58 -13.52 1.41
C LYS A 407 1.07 -13.68 1.61
N LYS A 408 0.20 -13.21 0.69
CA LYS A 408 -1.26 -13.49 0.77
C LYS A 408 -1.53 -15.00 0.94
N ASN A 409 -2.53 -15.37 1.74
CA ASN A 409 -3.01 -16.76 1.82
C ASN A 409 -3.41 -17.29 0.42
N ILE A 410 -3.10 -18.57 0.17
CA ILE A 410 -3.54 -19.29 -1.03
C ILE A 410 -4.75 -20.13 -0.64
N VAL A 411 -5.94 -19.66 -1.03
CA VAL A 411 -7.21 -20.29 -0.69
C VAL A 411 -7.72 -21.07 -1.89
N GLY A 412 -7.92 -22.39 -1.72
CA GLY A 412 -8.60 -23.25 -2.69
C GLY A 412 -9.94 -23.74 -2.15
N ILE A 413 -10.98 -23.77 -2.98
CA ILE A 413 -12.33 -24.25 -2.62
C ILE A 413 -12.79 -25.34 -3.59
N ILE A 414 -13.14 -26.52 -3.07
CA ILE A 414 -13.61 -27.69 -3.84
C ILE A 414 -15.10 -28.00 -3.60
N HIS A 415 -15.63 -28.99 -4.31
CA HIS A 415 -17.00 -29.50 -4.14
C HIS A 415 -18.07 -28.42 -4.28
N ILE A 416 -17.98 -27.70 -5.39
CA ILE A 416 -18.88 -26.63 -5.78
C ILE A 416 -19.90 -27.18 -6.79
N THR A 417 -21.18 -26.92 -6.54
CA THR A 417 -22.26 -27.14 -7.49
C THR A 417 -22.69 -25.83 -8.14
N GLN A 418 -23.22 -25.91 -9.36
CA GLN A 418 -23.85 -24.81 -10.07
C GLN A 418 -25.21 -25.27 -10.54
N ASN A 419 -26.27 -24.51 -10.25
CA ASN A 419 -27.68 -24.86 -10.56
C ASN A 419 -28.22 -26.17 -9.95
N GLY A 420 -27.39 -26.95 -9.23
CA GLY A 420 -27.74 -28.25 -8.65
C GLY A 420 -26.86 -29.40 -9.13
N GLU A 421 -26.01 -29.18 -10.13
CA GLU A 421 -25.08 -30.15 -10.72
C GLU A 421 -23.64 -29.80 -10.34
N SER A 422 -22.70 -30.74 -10.44
CA SER A 422 -21.27 -30.48 -10.20
C SER A 422 -20.75 -29.41 -11.15
N MET A 423 -20.02 -28.41 -10.63
CA MET A 423 -19.50 -27.33 -11.46
C MET A 423 -18.48 -27.87 -12.47
N ALA A 424 -18.76 -27.68 -13.76
CA ALA A 424 -17.90 -28.07 -14.88
C ALA A 424 -16.89 -26.95 -15.22
N ASN A 425 -16.21 -26.38 -14.22
CA ASN A 425 -15.23 -25.31 -14.40
C ASN A 425 -14.29 -25.17 -13.19
N ALA A 426 -13.23 -24.38 -13.34
CA ALA A 426 -12.47 -23.74 -12.26
C ALA A 426 -12.49 -22.21 -12.47
N PHE A 427 -12.14 -21.42 -11.45
CA PHE A 427 -11.88 -19.98 -11.61
C PHE A 427 -11.14 -19.36 -10.42
N TRP A 428 -10.23 -18.44 -10.70
CA TRP A 428 -9.75 -17.41 -9.76
C TRP A 428 -10.75 -16.25 -9.68
N ASN A 429 -11.23 -15.94 -8.48
CA ASN A 429 -12.29 -14.93 -8.29
C ASN A 429 -11.79 -13.53 -7.87
N GLY A 430 -10.47 -13.33 -7.80
CA GLY A 430 -9.85 -12.12 -7.25
C GLY A 430 -9.26 -12.28 -5.84
N GLU A 431 -9.66 -13.33 -5.11
CA GLU A 431 -9.22 -13.63 -3.72
C GLU A 431 -8.89 -15.11 -3.48
N PHE A 432 -9.59 -16.04 -4.14
CA PHE A 432 -9.42 -17.49 -4.01
C PHE A 432 -9.60 -18.22 -5.35
N ILE A 433 -9.09 -19.46 -5.40
CA ILE A 433 -9.29 -20.40 -6.50
C ILE A 433 -10.48 -21.31 -6.17
N ALA A 434 -11.50 -21.31 -7.03
CA ALA A 434 -12.64 -22.21 -6.98
C ALA A 434 -12.43 -23.36 -7.98
N VAL A 435 -12.68 -24.60 -7.57
CA VAL A 435 -12.44 -25.79 -8.39
C VAL A 435 -13.67 -26.70 -8.34
N GLY A 436 -14.23 -26.99 -9.51
CA GLY A 436 -15.38 -27.86 -9.66
C GLY A 436 -15.04 -29.35 -9.78
N ASP A 437 -16.02 -30.19 -9.51
CA ASP A 437 -15.91 -31.65 -9.64
C ASP A 437 -16.16 -32.14 -11.09
N GLY A 438 -16.27 -31.22 -12.06
CA GLY A 438 -16.21 -31.49 -13.51
C GLY A 438 -17.51 -31.90 -14.20
N GLY A 439 -18.40 -32.59 -13.49
CA GLY A 439 -19.70 -33.03 -14.03
C GLY A 439 -19.54 -34.06 -15.15
N ASP A 440 -20.30 -33.93 -16.24
CA ASP A 440 -20.18 -34.80 -17.42
C ASP A 440 -19.05 -34.36 -18.37
N ILE A 441 -18.65 -33.09 -18.33
CA ILE A 441 -17.76 -32.45 -19.32
C ILE A 441 -16.28 -32.64 -18.96
N PHE A 442 -15.96 -32.69 -17.68
CA PHE A 442 -14.61 -32.88 -17.15
C PHE A 442 -14.60 -33.93 -16.03
N TYR A 443 -13.44 -34.54 -15.81
CA TYR A 443 -13.08 -35.12 -14.52
C TYR A 443 -12.87 -33.99 -13.48
N PRO A 444 -12.83 -34.28 -12.17
CA PRO A 444 -12.67 -33.24 -11.14
C PRO A 444 -11.40 -32.39 -11.37
N LEU A 445 -11.57 -31.07 -11.54
CA LEU A 445 -10.53 -30.22 -12.14
C LEU A 445 -9.28 -30.06 -11.26
N ALA A 446 -9.37 -30.42 -9.97
CA ALA A 446 -8.22 -30.52 -9.06
C ALA A 446 -7.15 -31.52 -9.53
N ARG A 447 -7.46 -32.37 -10.52
CA ARG A 447 -6.57 -33.34 -11.15
C ARG A 447 -5.50 -32.71 -12.04
N GLY A 448 -5.80 -31.62 -12.77
CA GLY A 448 -4.83 -30.93 -13.62
C GLY A 448 -3.90 -30.03 -12.80
N LEU A 449 -2.58 -30.27 -12.84
CA LEU A 449 -1.60 -29.38 -12.20
C LEU A 449 -1.48 -28.05 -12.96
N ASP A 450 -1.52 -28.14 -14.29
CA ASP A 450 -1.61 -27.05 -15.24
C ASP A 450 -2.82 -26.13 -14.98
N VAL A 451 -4.00 -26.70 -14.70
CA VAL A 451 -5.24 -25.96 -14.41
C VAL A 451 -5.08 -25.18 -13.11
N ILE A 452 -4.58 -25.81 -12.04
CA ILE A 452 -4.36 -25.12 -10.77
C ILE A 452 -3.25 -24.05 -10.88
N ALA A 453 -2.28 -24.24 -11.78
CA ALA A 453 -1.27 -23.23 -12.11
C ALA A 453 -1.83 -22.08 -12.96
N HIS A 454 -2.73 -22.35 -13.90
CA HIS A 454 -3.47 -21.36 -14.71
C HIS A 454 -4.27 -20.43 -13.80
N GLU A 455 -5.10 -20.99 -12.91
CA GLU A 455 -5.90 -20.20 -11.96
C GLU A 455 -5.05 -19.35 -11.01
N PHE A 456 -3.97 -19.91 -10.46
CA PHE A 456 -3.04 -19.14 -9.65
C PHE A 456 -2.40 -17.99 -10.43
N THR A 457 -2.17 -18.20 -11.73
CA THR A 457 -1.51 -17.22 -12.60
C THR A 457 -2.41 -16.05 -12.98
N HIS A 458 -3.74 -16.21 -13.05
CA HIS A 458 -4.67 -15.06 -13.11
C HIS A 458 -4.48 -14.10 -11.91
N GLY A 459 -4.32 -14.64 -10.70
CA GLY A 459 -3.99 -13.83 -9.53
C GLY A 459 -2.61 -13.18 -9.61
N VAL A 460 -1.62 -13.85 -10.22
CA VAL A 460 -0.32 -13.24 -10.54
C VAL A 460 -0.47 -12.09 -11.54
N VAL A 461 -1.33 -12.20 -12.56
CA VAL A 461 -1.65 -11.14 -13.53
C VAL A 461 -2.34 -9.95 -12.84
N GLN A 462 -3.38 -10.21 -12.01
CA GLN A 462 -4.08 -9.19 -11.22
C GLN A 462 -3.12 -8.40 -10.32
N PHE A 463 -2.28 -9.08 -9.54
CA PHE A 463 -1.30 -8.43 -8.67
C PHE A 463 -0.01 -8.00 -9.40
N THR A 464 -0.01 -8.05 -10.72
CA THR A 464 1.00 -7.41 -11.56
C THR A 464 0.41 -6.33 -12.47
N VAL A 465 0.02 -6.67 -13.68
CA VAL A 465 -0.39 -5.74 -14.74
C VAL A 465 -1.90 -5.46 -14.79
N ASP A 466 -2.69 -6.27 -14.09
CA ASP A 466 -4.14 -6.09 -13.87
C ASP A 466 -4.93 -5.93 -15.18
N LEU A 467 -4.71 -6.86 -16.12
CA LEU A 467 -5.31 -6.86 -17.45
C LEU A 467 -6.84 -7.01 -17.38
N GLU A 468 -7.55 -6.06 -18.00
CA GLU A 468 -9.01 -6.10 -18.14
C GLU A 468 -9.42 -7.36 -18.92
N TYR A 469 -10.24 -8.19 -18.28
CA TYR A 469 -10.64 -9.51 -18.76
C TYR A 469 -11.70 -9.42 -19.88
N LYS A 470 -11.32 -8.83 -21.02
CA LYS A 470 -12.14 -8.64 -22.23
C LYS A 470 -11.27 -8.44 -23.47
N PHE A 471 -11.76 -8.80 -24.66
CA PHE A 471 -11.05 -8.65 -25.94
C PHE A 471 -9.58 -9.12 -25.86
N GLN A 472 -8.64 -8.41 -26.50
CA GLN A 472 -7.22 -8.74 -26.48
C GLN A 472 -6.56 -8.65 -25.09
N SER A 473 -6.97 -7.75 -24.19
CA SER A 473 -6.40 -7.71 -22.84
C SER A 473 -6.82 -8.94 -22.01
N GLY A 474 -8.03 -9.46 -22.23
CA GLY A 474 -8.50 -10.72 -21.65
C GLY A 474 -7.80 -11.93 -22.27
N ALA A 475 -7.67 -11.99 -23.59
CA ALA A 475 -6.91 -13.05 -24.27
C ALA A 475 -5.40 -13.05 -23.91
N LEU A 476 -4.85 -11.91 -23.48
CA LEU A 476 -3.51 -11.85 -22.86
C LEU A 476 -3.51 -12.35 -21.41
N ASN A 477 -4.58 -12.12 -20.64
CA ASN A 477 -4.73 -12.65 -19.28
C ASN A 477 -4.79 -14.19 -19.33
N GLU A 478 -5.61 -14.74 -20.23
CA GLU A 478 -5.62 -16.17 -20.59
C GLU A 478 -4.24 -16.67 -21.05
N GLY A 479 -3.57 -15.95 -21.96
CA GLY A 479 -2.27 -16.37 -22.49
C GLY A 479 -1.13 -16.36 -21.46
N PHE A 480 -1.23 -15.50 -20.43
CA PHE A 480 -0.37 -15.59 -19.26
C PHE A 480 -0.75 -16.77 -18.36
N ALA A 481 -2.04 -17.06 -18.20
CA ALA A 481 -2.49 -18.18 -17.37
C ALA A 481 -2.09 -19.54 -17.97
N ASP A 482 -2.27 -19.75 -19.27
CA ASP A 482 -1.78 -20.93 -20.01
C ASP A 482 -0.26 -21.03 -20.02
N TRP A 483 0.46 -19.91 -20.16
CA TRP A 483 1.91 -19.88 -19.94
C TRP A 483 2.27 -20.33 -18.50
N GLY A 484 1.51 -19.88 -17.50
CA GLY A 484 1.67 -20.31 -16.11
C GLY A 484 1.50 -21.82 -15.96
N GLY A 485 0.42 -22.37 -16.52
CA GLY A 485 0.15 -23.80 -16.65
C GLY A 485 1.35 -24.55 -17.22
N ALA A 486 1.67 -24.30 -18.48
CA ALA A 486 2.74 -24.99 -19.22
C ALA A 486 4.18 -24.69 -18.74
N MET A 487 4.38 -23.81 -17.74
CA MET A 487 5.66 -23.66 -17.05
C MET A 487 5.69 -24.33 -15.66
N VAL A 488 4.56 -24.53 -14.98
CA VAL A 488 4.49 -25.33 -13.74
C VAL A 488 4.46 -26.80 -14.11
N ASP A 489 3.46 -27.21 -14.90
CA ASP A 489 3.50 -28.50 -15.56
C ASP A 489 4.31 -28.36 -16.85
N ARG A 490 5.35 -29.18 -17.01
CA ARG A 490 6.41 -28.91 -17.98
C ARG A 490 6.51 -29.95 -19.08
N GLU A 491 5.79 -31.07 -18.98
CA GLU A 491 6.05 -32.24 -19.82
C GLU A 491 5.69 -32.01 -21.30
N ASP A 492 4.63 -31.24 -21.60
CA ASP A 492 4.24 -30.91 -22.98
C ASP A 492 3.83 -29.43 -23.18
N TRP A 493 2.82 -29.16 -24.01
CA TRP A 493 2.27 -27.83 -24.37
C TRP A 493 0.74 -27.87 -24.49
N LEU A 494 0.10 -28.80 -23.80
CA LEU A 494 -1.35 -28.93 -23.69
C LEU A 494 -1.85 -28.18 -22.45
N ILE A 495 -3.17 -27.97 -22.38
CA ILE A 495 -3.85 -27.42 -21.21
C ILE A 495 -5.13 -28.23 -20.97
N GLY A 496 -5.28 -28.80 -19.78
CA GLY A 496 -6.45 -29.56 -19.32
C GLY A 496 -6.62 -30.95 -19.92
N GLU A 497 -5.64 -31.49 -20.64
CA GLU A 497 -5.58 -32.89 -21.10
C GLU A 497 -5.84 -33.91 -19.98
N ASP A 498 -5.38 -33.65 -18.76
CA ASP A 498 -5.63 -34.55 -17.63
C ASP A 498 -7.03 -34.39 -16.98
N VAL A 499 -7.82 -33.37 -17.37
CA VAL A 499 -9.18 -33.13 -16.84
C VAL A 499 -10.31 -33.32 -17.86
N VAL A 500 -10.05 -33.27 -19.17
CA VAL A 500 -11.12 -33.32 -20.18
C VAL A 500 -11.77 -34.70 -20.33
N ASN A 501 -13.10 -34.71 -20.57
CA ASN A 501 -13.77 -35.89 -21.12
C ASN A 501 -13.61 -35.91 -22.66
N PRO A 502 -12.97 -36.94 -23.26
CA PRO A 502 -12.73 -36.99 -24.72
C PRO A 502 -14.00 -36.99 -25.60
N ASN A 503 -15.18 -37.24 -25.01
CA ASN A 503 -16.46 -37.11 -25.72
C ASN A 503 -16.85 -35.65 -26.01
N TYR A 504 -16.34 -34.69 -25.22
CA TYR A 504 -16.55 -33.25 -25.40
C TYR A 504 -15.31 -32.57 -26.01
N PHE A 505 -14.12 -33.13 -25.78
CA PHE A 505 -12.83 -32.65 -26.30
C PHE A 505 -12.12 -33.76 -27.12
N PRO A 506 -12.51 -33.97 -28.40
CA PRO A 506 -11.90 -35.02 -29.26
C PRO A 506 -10.40 -34.82 -29.53
N SER A 507 -9.90 -33.60 -29.28
CA SER A 507 -8.49 -33.18 -29.27
C SER A 507 -7.63 -33.92 -28.23
N GLY A 508 -8.25 -34.39 -27.14
CA GLY A 508 -7.59 -34.86 -25.92
C GLY A 508 -7.12 -33.76 -24.97
N THR A 509 -7.52 -32.50 -25.17
CA THR A 509 -7.08 -31.32 -24.39
C THR A 509 -8.07 -30.16 -24.50
N MET A 510 -8.07 -29.20 -23.57
CA MET A 510 -8.83 -27.95 -23.74
C MET A 510 -8.16 -27.06 -24.77
N ARG A 511 -6.84 -26.88 -24.71
CA ARG A 511 -6.06 -26.01 -25.59
C ARG A 511 -4.66 -26.57 -25.86
N ASP A 512 -4.40 -27.00 -27.09
CA ASP A 512 -3.05 -27.33 -27.57
C ASP A 512 -2.31 -26.02 -27.93
N MET A 513 -1.33 -25.59 -27.12
CA MET A 513 -0.58 -24.35 -27.40
C MET A 513 0.31 -24.48 -28.63
N SER A 514 0.66 -25.71 -29.03
CA SER A 514 1.48 -25.98 -30.21
C SER A 514 0.65 -25.97 -31.50
N ASP A 515 -0.64 -26.33 -31.42
CA ASP A 515 -1.62 -26.28 -32.51
C ASP A 515 -3.02 -25.83 -32.02
N PRO A 516 -3.27 -24.51 -31.85
CA PRO A 516 -4.53 -23.97 -31.32
C PRO A 516 -5.79 -24.34 -32.10
N HIS A 517 -5.64 -24.78 -33.36
CA HIS A 517 -6.72 -25.37 -34.14
C HIS A 517 -7.25 -26.67 -33.49
N ASN A 518 -6.61 -27.20 -32.44
CA ASN A 518 -7.06 -28.28 -31.57
C ASN A 518 -7.41 -29.58 -32.32
N LYS A 519 -6.84 -29.76 -33.52
CA LYS A 519 -7.18 -30.83 -34.49
C LYS A 519 -8.64 -30.80 -34.97
N THR A 520 -9.37 -29.69 -34.77
CA THR A 520 -10.74 -29.46 -35.25
C THR A 520 -10.75 -28.49 -36.46
N TYR A 521 -11.87 -27.82 -36.76
CA TYR A 521 -12.05 -26.97 -37.94
C TYR A 521 -12.72 -25.63 -37.59
N PRO A 522 -12.53 -24.56 -38.39
CA PRO A 522 -13.14 -23.26 -38.14
C PRO A 522 -14.67 -23.34 -37.98
N GLY A 523 -15.18 -22.91 -36.82
CA GLY A 523 -16.59 -22.98 -36.45
C GLY A 523 -16.96 -24.15 -35.53
N ASP A 524 -16.03 -25.07 -35.25
CA ASP A 524 -16.14 -25.99 -34.11
C ASP A 524 -15.93 -25.22 -32.78
N PRO A 525 -16.70 -25.49 -31.70
CA PRO A 525 -16.52 -24.81 -30.41
C PRO A 525 -15.14 -24.94 -29.79
N ASN A 526 -14.39 -26.01 -30.11
CA ASN A 526 -13.04 -26.24 -29.60
C ASN A 526 -11.93 -25.66 -30.50
N TRP A 527 -12.25 -24.97 -31.61
CA TRP A 527 -11.26 -24.41 -32.53
C TRP A 527 -10.83 -22.98 -32.11
N LEU A 528 -9.54 -22.79 -31.81
CA LEU A 528 -8.98 -21.47 -31.47
C LEU A 528 -8.11 -20.93 -32.62
N PRO A 529 -8.20 -19.63 -32.98
CA PRO A 529 -7.28 -18.98 -33.92
C PRO A 529 -5.80 -19.16 -33.57
N ALA A 530 -4.95 -19.42 -34.56
CA ALA A 530 -3.50 -19.55 -34.39
C ALA A 530 -2.70 -18.36 -34.96
N HIS A 531 -3.33 -17.48 -35.75
CA HIS A 531 -2.71 -16.31 -36.39
C HIS A 531 -3.69 -15.11 -36.46
N MET A 532 -3.18 -13.87 -36.51
CA MET A 532 -3.98 -12.63 -36.48
C MET A 532 -4.97 -12.42 -37.64
N ASN A 533 -4.91 -13.20 -38.71
CA ASN A 533 -5.92 -13.21 -39.78
C ASN A 533 -7.10 -14.17 -39.51
N GLU A 534 -6.99 -15.00 -38.47
CA GLU A 534 -8.01 -15.89 -37.95
C GLU A 534 -8.72 -15.28 -36.71
N TYR A 535 -8.25 -14.13 -36.23
CA TYR A 535 -8.79 -13.42 -35.06
C TYR A 535 -10.30 -13.22 -35.17
N GLN A 536 -11.03 -13.63 -34.12
CA GLN A 536 -12.48 -13.53 -34.05
C GLN A 536 -12.89 -12.24 -33.31
N ASP A 537 -13.38 -11.26 -34.06
CA ASP A 537 -13.98 -10.04 -33.51
C ASP A 537 -15.38 -10.36 -32.96
N LEU A 538 -15.47 -10.52 -31.65
CA LEU A 538 -16.67 -10.99 -30.95
C LEU A 538 -17.23 -9.91 -30.00
N PRO A 539 -18.57 -9.82 -29.85
CA PRO A 539 -19.19 -8.90 -28.91
C PRO A 539 -18.95 -9.33 -27.45
N LEU A 540 -19.01 -8.40 -26.50
CA LEU A 540 -18.69 -8.63 -25.09
C LEU A 540 -19.54 -9.74 -24.45
N GLU A 541 -20.77 -9.94 -24.90
CA GLU A 541 -21.69 -10.97 -24.41
C GLU A 541 -21.28 -12.40 -24.83
N LYS A 542 -20.29 -12.54 -25.72
CA LYS A 542 -19.66 -13.80 -26.10
C LYS A 542 -18.23 -13.85 -25.59
N ASP A 543 -18.00 -14.64 -24.53
CA ASP A 543 -16.64 -14.92 -24.03
C ASP A 543 -15.84 -13.63 -23.75
N ASN A 544 -16.51 -12.61 -23.18
CA ASN A 544 -15.98 -11.26 -22.96
C ASN A 544 -15.30 -10.62 -24.21
N GLY A 545 -15.76 -10.97 -25.41
CA GLY A 545 -15.12 -10.59 -26.67
C GLY A 545 -14.05 -11.59 -27.16
N GLY A 546 -14.26 -12.88 -26.88
CA GLY A 546 -13.39 -13.98 -27.34
C GLY A 546 -12.08 -14.11 -26.58
N VAL A 547 -12.07 -14.05 -25.25
CA VAL A 547 -10.84 -14.16 -24.43
C VAL A 547 -10.25 -15.57 -24.48
N HIS A 548 -11.03 -16.62 -24.22
CA HIS A 548 -10.61 -18.02 -24.29
C HIS A 548 -10.47 -18.52 -25.74
N ILE A 549 -11.00 -17.77 -26.71
CA ILE A 549 -10.88 -18.07 -28.14
C ILE A 549 -9.60 -17.47 -28.71
N ASN A 550 -9.43 -16.15 -28.66
CA ASN A 550 -8.30 -15.45 -29.30
C ASN A 550 -6.96 -15.66 -28.58
N VAL A 551 -6.94 -16.25 -27.38
CA VAL A 551 -5.73 -16.70 -26.69
C VAL A 551 -4.87 -17.64 -27.55
N GLY A 552 -5.47 -18.43 -28.46
CA GLY A 552 -4.73 -19.36 -29.32
C GLY A 552 -3.56 -18.70 -30.08
N ILE A 553 -3.71 -17.44 -30.50
CA ILE A 553 -2.69 -16.66 -31.20
C ILE A 553 -1.49 -16.38 -30.27
N ILE A 554 -1.77 -16.08 -29.00
CA ILE A 554 -0.77 -15.86 -27.94
C ILE A 554 -0.13 -17.17 -27.50
N ASN A 555 -0.89 -18.25 -27.42
CA ASN A 555 -0.38 -19.58 -27.10
C ASN A 555 0.58 -20.08 -28.19
N LYS A 556 0.23 -19.90 -29.48
CA LYS A 556 1.11 -20.22 -30.61
C LYS A 556 2.41 -19.43 -30.56
N ALA A 557 2.36 -18.12 -30.27
CA ALA A 557 3.56 -17.30 -30.08
C ALA A 557 4.41 -17.81 -28.91
N THR A 558 3.77 -18.15 -27.78
CA THR A 558 4.41 -18.67 -26.56
C THR A 558 5.12 -20.00 -26.83
N TYR A 559 4.48 -20.94 -27.52
CA TYR A 559 5.07 -22.19 -27.99
C TYR A 559 6.26 -21.92 -28.93
N LEU A 560 6.12 -21.05 -29.92
CA LEU A 560 7.19 -20.73 -30.89
C LEU A 560 8.42 -20.13 -30.21
N ILE A 561 8.25 -19.25 -29.22
CA ILE A 561 9.35 -18.74 -28.38
C ILE A 561 9.94 -19.90 -27.57
N GLY A 562 9.12 -20.66 -26.84
CA GLY A 562 9.55 -21.76 -25.97
C GLY A 562 10.33 -22.86 -26.71
N ASN A 563 9.93 -23.19 -27.93
CA ASN A 563 10.61 -24.14 -28.81
C ASN A 563 11.95 -23.58 -29.35
N ALA A 564 12.04 -22.27 -29.58
CA ALA A 564 13.25 -21.62 -30.09
C ALA A 564 14.33 -21.34 -29.01
N ILE A 565 13.94 -21.05 -27.76
CA ILE A 565 14.86 -20.62 -26.69
C ILE A 565 14.83 -21.47 -25.41
N GLY A 566 13.90 -22.42 -25.31
CA GLY A 566 13.65 -23.26 -24.13
C GLY A 566 12.74 -22.60 -23.09
N LYS A 567 11.90 -23.40 -22.42
CA LYS A 567 11.00 -22.97 -21.32
C LYS A 567 11.75 -22.15 -20.26
N ASP A 568 12.96 -22.56 -19.88
CA ASP A 568 13.84 -21.87 -18.90
C ASP A 568 14.28 -20.43 -19.27
N LYS A 569 14.14 -20.00 -20.53
CA LYS A 569 14.37 -18.60 -20.95
C LYS A 569 13.04 -17.88 -21.20
N LEU A 570 12.09 -18.54 -21.86
CA LEU A 570 10.71 -18.05 -22.03
C LEU A 570 10.11 -17.60 -20.69
N GLU A 571 10.22 -18.44 -19.65
CA GLU A 571 9.65 -18.18 -18.33
C GLU A 571 10.20 -16.88 -17.71
N LYS A 572 11.46 -16.54 -17.99
CA LYS A 572 12.10 -15.30 -17.52
C LYS A 572 11.66 -14.10 -18.33
N VAL A 573 11.46 -14.25 -19.65
CA VAL A 573 10.94 -13.19 -20.52
C VAL A 573 9.53 -12.79 -20.07
N TYR A 574 8.63 -13.76 -19.93
CA TYR A 574 7.22 -13.52 -19.58
C TYR A 574 7.07 -13.06 -18.12
N TYR A 575 7.74 -13.72 -17.17
CA TYR A 575 7.69 -13.26 -15.78
C TYR A 575 8.23 -11.84 -15.60
N ARG A 576 9.27 -11.44 -16.36
CA ARG A 576 9.78 -10.05 -16.31
C ARG A 576 8.76 -9.04 -16.87
N VAL A 577 7.95 -9.37 -17.88
CA VAL A 577 6.87 -8.48 -18.36
C VAL A 577 5.88 -8.15 -17.24
N LEU A 578 5.47 -9.18 -16.49
CA LEU A 578 4.59 -9.05 -15.32
C LEU A 578 5.31 -8.30 -14.18
N ASP A 579 6.49 -8.74 -13.76
CA ASP A 579 7.24 -8.19 -12.63
C ASP A 579 7.68 -6.72 -12.85
N LYS A 580 8.01 -6.33 -14.09
CA LYS A 580 8.41 -4.96 -14.43
C LYS A 580 7.27 -4.09 -14.96
N ARG A 581 6.03 -4.60 -14.96
CA ARG A 581 4.80 -3.87 -15.30
C ARG A 581 4.85 -3.23 -16.70
N TYR A 582 5.34 -3.96 -17.70
CA TYR A 582 5.46 -3.46 -19.07
C TYR A 582 4.14 -3.41 -19.85
N LEU A 583 3.02 -3.82 -19.24
CA LEU A 583 1.68 -3.73 -19.80
C LEU A 583 0.79 -2.85 -18.92
N THR A 584 -0.12 -2.12 -19.56
CA THR A 584 -1.24 -1.47 -18.89
C THR A 584 -2.47 -2.37 -18.90
N LYS A 585 -3.50 -2.04 -18.12
CA LYS A 585 -4.73 -2.87 -18.01
C LYS A 585 -5.43 -3.16 -19.34
N GLN A 586 -5.32 -2.25 -20.31
CA GLN A 586 -5.98 -2.35 -21.63
C GLN A 586 -4.98 -2.72 -22.74
N ALA A 587 -3.87 -3.36 -22.40
CA ALA A 587 -2.85 -3.76 -23.36
C ALA A 587 -3.40 -4.67 -24.47
N ASN A 588 -2.94 -4.43 -25.69
CA ASN A 588 -3.26 -5.22 -26.87
C ASN A 588 -2.10 -6.17 -27.23
N PHE A 589 -2.30 -7.05 -28.21
CA PHE A 589 -1.32 -8.07 -28.59
C PHE A 589 0.04 -7.48 -29.05
N VAL A 590 0.05 -6.29 -29.67
CA VAL A 590 1.30 -5.60 -30.06
C VAL A 590 2.02 -5.01 -28.85
N ASP A 591 1.29 -4.52 -27.85
CA ASP A 591 1.90 -4.07 -26.58
C ASP A 591 2.62 -5.25 -25.90
N PHE A 592 2.02 -6.45 -25.93
CA PHE A 592 2.65 -7.67 -25.41
C PHE A 592 3.88 -8.09 -26.20
N ARG A 593 3.85 -8.02 -27.54
CA ARG A 593 5.06 -8.19 -28.36
C ARG A 593 6.16 -7.24 -27.91
N LEU A 594 5.88 -5.95 -27.82
CA LEU A 594 6.85 -4.91 -27.48
C LEU A 594 7.40 -5.09 -26.06
N ALA A 595 6.56 -5.51 -25.11
CA ALA A 595 6.97 -5.86 -23.76
C ALA A 595 7.90 -7.09 -23.72
N CYS A 596 7.60 -8.13 -24.50
CA CYS A 596 8.46 -9.31 -24.64
C CYS A 596 9.78 -9.00 -25.35
N GLU A 597 9.77 -8.18 -26.41
CA GLU A 597 10.99 -7.67 -27.05
C GLU A 597 11.84 -6.87 -26.07
N ARG A 598 11.22 -5.95 -25.29
CA ARG A 598 11.91 -5.18 -24.25
C ARG A 598 12.51 -6.08 -23.17
N SER A 599 11.75 -7.08 -22.73
CA SER A 599 12.15 -8.05 -21.72
C SER A 599 13.35 -8.90 -22.17
N ALA A 600 13.30 -9.49 -23.37
CA ALA A 600 14.42 -10.25 -23.94
C ALA A 600 15.66 -9.37 -24.19
N LYS A 601 15.48 -8.14 -24.70
CA LYS A 601 16.56 -7.16 -24.88
C LYS A 601 17.28 -6.83 -23.56
N GLU A 602 16.55 -6.68 -22.45
CA GLU A 602 17.15 -6.40 -21.14
C GLU A 602 17.78 -7.62 -20.46
N LEU A 603 17.27 -8.82 -20.72
CA LEU A 603 17.80 -10.07 -20.14
C LEU A 603 19.02 -10.62 -20.90
N PHE A 604 19.08 -10.44 -22.21
CA PHE A 604 20.04 -11.11 -23.10
C PHE A 604 20.80 -10.17 -24.05
N GLY A 605 20.31 -8.94 -24.26
CA GLY A 605 20.99 -7.90 -25.04
C GLY A 605 20.40 -7.63 -26.44
N ASP A 606 20.78 -6.49 -27.03
CA ASP A 606 20.26 -5.92 -28.28
C ASP A 606 20.39 -6.81 -29.52
N ASN A 607 21.39 -7.70 -29.56
CA ASN A 607 21.68 -8.60 -30.68
C ASN A 607 21.58 -10.07 -30.26
N SER A 608 20.78 -10.37 -29.24
CA SER A 608 20.61 -11.73 -28.69
C SER A 608 19.75 -12.62 -29.60
N PRO A 609 20.08 -13.92 -29.72
CA PRO A 609 19.21 -14.87 -30.41
C PRO A 609 17.83 -14.98 -29.73
N GLU A 610 17.74 -14.71 -28.42
CA GLU A 610 16.48 -14.63 -27.68
C GLU A 610 15.58 -13.49 -28.18
N LEU A 611 16.12 -12.28 -28.38
CA LEU A 611 15.36 -11.17 -28.95
C LEU A 611 14.93 -11.45 -30.40
N SER A 612 15.78 -12.10 -31.19
CA SER A 612 15.42 -12.54 -32.55
C SER A 612 14.32 -13.61 -32.54
N ALA A 613 14.37 -14.58 -31.62
CA ALA A 613 13.34 -15.60 -31.48
C ALA A 613 11.98 -15.01 -31.07
N VAL A 614 11.96 -14.08 -30.11
CA VAL A 614 10.75 -13.34 -29.71
C VAL A 614 10.13 -12.61 -30.91
N LYS A 615 10.94 -11.84 -31.67
CA LYS A 615 10.49 -11.16 -32.89
C LYS A 615 9.86 -12.14 -33.88
N ASN A 616 10.63 -13.16 -34.27
CA ASN A 616 10.22 -14.15 -35.27
C ASN A 616 8.93 -14.88 -34.88
N ALA A 617 8.72 -15.18 -33.59
CA ALA A 617 7.51 -15.83 -33.11
C ALA A 617 6.26 -14.94 -33.21
N PHE A 618 6.35 -13.66 -32.83
CA PHE A 618 5.24 -12.71 -32.99
C PHE A 618 4.98 -12.36 -34.46
N ASP A 619 6.03 -12.25 -35.28
CA ASP A 619 5.89 -12.11 -36.75
C ASP A 619 5.19 -13.34 -37.37
N ALA A 620 5.51 -14.55 -36.91
CA ALA A 620 4.92 -15.80 -37.40
C ALA A 620 3.46 -16.04 -36.99
N VAL A 621 2.90 -15.26 -36.06
CA VAL A 621 1.45 -15.22 -35.74
C VAL A 621 0.77 -13.92 -36.21
N GLY A 622 1.48 -13.08 -36.96
CA GLY A 622 0.92 -11.86 -37.57
C GLY A 622 0.78 -10.66 -36.62
N ILE A 623 1.36 -10.70 -35.42
CA ILE A 623 1.37 -9.58 -34.47
C ILE A 623 2.54 -8.65 -34.83
N GLY A 624 2.33 -7.71 -35.75
CA GLY A 624 3.37 -6.83 -36.28
C GLY A 624 3.74 -5.63 -35.40
N ASN A 625 4.98 -5.13 -35.54
CA ASN A 625 5.52 -3.99 -34.77
C ASN A 625 4.92 -2.60 -35.11
N SER A 626 3.85 -2.52 -35.92
CA SER A 626 3.24 -1.26 -36.38
C SER A 626 2.02 -0.80 -35.56
N GLY A 627 1.61 -1.55 -34.53
CA GLY A 627 0.40 -1.28 -33.75
C GLY A 627 0.58 -0.60 -32.38
N GLY A 628 1.82 -0.44 -31.90
CA GLY A 628 2.08 0.23 -30.62
C GLY A 628 1.72 1.72 -30.70
N SER A 629 0.87 2.19 -29.79
CA SER A 629 0.49 3.61 -29.72
C SER A 629 1.71 4.44 -29.32
N SER A 630 2.14 5.34 -30.20
CA SER A 630 3.07 6.41 -29.81
C SER A 630 2.31 7.44 -28.96
N PRO A 631 2.96 8.13 -28.00
CA PRO A 631 2.30 9.22 -27.29
C PRO A 631 1.92 10.32 -28.27
N ASP A 632 0.77 10.97 -28.04
CA ASP A 632 0.34 12.12 -28.81
C ASP A 632 1.47 13.18 -28.85
N PRO A 633 1.79 13.75 -30.03
CA PRO A 633 2.88 14.70 -30.17
C PRO A 633 2.61 15.99 -29.38
N ASP A 634 3.68 16.66 -28.94
CA ASP A 634 3.59 17.96 -28.28
C ASP A 634 2.74 18.94 -29.13
N LEU A 635 1.60 19.40 -28.58
CA LEU A 635 0.79 20.44 -29.17
C LEU A 635 1.64 21.70 -29.38
N PRO A 636 1.43 22.49 -30.46
CA PRO A 636 2.12 23.76 -30.62
C PRO A 636 1.95 24.64 -29.37
N PRO A 637 3.00 25.31 -28.88
CA PRO A 637 2.85 26.25 -27.77
C PRO A 637 2.05 27.48 -28.20
N VAL A 638 1.44 28.18 -27.24
CA VAL A 638 0.77 29.47 -27.49
C VAL A 638 1.83 30.49 -27.91
N VAL A 639 1.77 30.96 -29.16
CA VAL A 639 2.72 31.92 -29.72
C VAL A 639 2.28 33.33 -29.29
N GLY A 640 3.09 33.97 -28.45
CA GLY A 640 2.72 35.27 -27.87
C GLY A 640 3.73 35.80 -26.86
N GLN A 641 3.30 36.80 -26.07
CA GLN A 641 4.11 37.34 -24.97
C GLN A 641 3.84 36.57 -23.68
N HIS A 642 4.91 36.05 -23.06
CA HIS A 642 4.83 35.31 -21.80
C HIS A 642 4.72 36.22 -20.57
N PHE A 643 3.82 35.85 -19.65
CA PHE A 643 3.62 36.51 -18.36
C PHE A 643 3.44 35.49 -17.24
N ILE A 644 3.72 35.90 -16.02
CA ILE A 644 3.56 35.13 -14.79
C ILE A 644 2.55 35.85 -13.91
N LEU A 645 1.51 35.16 -13.45
CA LEU A 645 0.65 35.63 -12.36
C LEU A 645 1.22 35.12 -11.03
N ALA A 646 1.14 35.94 -9.99
CA ALA A 646 1.50 35.57 -8.63
C ALA A 646 0.67 36.35 -7.61
N VAL A 647 0.45 35.75 -6.45
CA VAL A 647 -0.24 36.36 -5.30
C VAL A 647 0.81 36.94 -4.35
N ASP A 648 0.70 38.24 -4.07
CA ASP A 648 1.43 38.93 -3.01
C ASP A 648 1.16 38.30 -1.64
N GLN A 649 2.17 38.12 -0.80
CA GLN A 649 2.03 37.51 0.52
C GLN A 649 1.41 38.44 1.59
N GLN A 650 1.40 39.76 1.39
CA GLN A 650 0.96 40.73 2.41
C GLN A 650 -0.52 41.10 2.30
N LEU A 651 -0.97 41.49 1.12
CA LEU A 651 -2.34 41.93 0.86
C LEU A 651 -3.15 40.84 0.14
N ASN A 652 -2.54 39.69 -0.15
CA ASN A 652 -3.07 38.63 -1.00
C ASN A 652 -3.56 39.13 -2.37
N LEU A 653 -3.02 40.23 -2.90
CA LEU A 653 -3.46 40.79 -4.18
C LEU A 653 -2.78 40.08 -5.36
N LEU A 654 -3.49 39.99 -6.49
CA LEU A 654 -3.00 39.33 -7.70
C LEU A 654 -2.21 40.31 -8.57
N TYR A 655 -1.01 39.90 -8.99
CA TYR A 655 -0.13 40.66 -9.86
C TYR A 655 0.17 39.91 -11.16
N ARG A 656 0.30 40.64 -12.28
CA ARG A 656 0.87 40.17 -13.54
C ARG A 656 2.31 40.64 -13.66
N LEU A 657 3.22 39.69 -13.86
CA LEU A 657 4.65 39.88 -13.99
C LEU A 657 5.12 39.52 -15.42
N ASN A 658 6.12 40.21 -15.99
CA ASN A 658 6.72 39.78 -17.27
C ASN A 658 7.70 38.62 -17.02
N GLU A 659 7.89 37.72 -18.00
CA GLU A 659 8.82 36.58 -17.88
C GLU A 659 10.25 36.98 -17.44
N VAL A 660 10.71 38.16 -17.83
CA VAL A 660 12.01 38.71 -17.43
C VAL A 660 11.81 40.09 -16.80
N LEU A 661 11.96 40.14 -15.47
CA LEU A 661 11.91 41.37 -14.69
C LEU A 661 13.18 42.20 -14.94
N LYS A 662 13.01 43.36 -15.55
CA LYS A 662 14.00 44.43 -15.73
C LYS A 662 13.67 45.63 -14.84
N SER A 663 12.39 45.81 -14.55
CA SER A 663 11.78 46.88 -13.78
C SER A 663 10.40 46.42 -13.25
N GLN A 664 9.76 47.20 -12.40
CA GLN A 664 8.42 46.97 -11.84
C GLN A 664 7.33 47.47 -12.80
N SER A 665 7.73 48.12 -13.91
CA SER A 665 6.95 48.13 -15.17
C SER A 665 6.46 46.75 -15.56
N ASP A 666 7.22 45.74 -15.12
CA ASP A 666 7.05 44.35 -15.39
C ASP A 666 6.32 43.65 -14.24
N ILE A 667 5.68 44.39 -13.31
CA ILE A 667 4.92 43.90 -12.14
C ILE A 667 3.69 44.81 -11.93
N VAL A 668 2.56 44.44 -12.54
CA VAL A 668 1.31 45.21 -12.53
C VAL A 668 0.29 44.55 -11.60
N LYS A 669 -0.28 45.29 -10.63
CA LYS A 669 -1.42 44.77 -9.85
C LYS A 669 -2.64 44.65 -10.76
N ILE A 670 -3.32 43.51 -10.75
CA ILE A 670 -4.49 43.26 -11.59
C ILE A 670 -5.79 43.00 -10.80
N SER A 671 -5.73 42.54 -9.53
CA SER A 671 -6.95 42.42 -8.71
C SER A 671 -7.30 43.68 -7.93
N LYS A 672 -8.61 43.84 -7.69
CA LYS A 672 -9.18 44.78 -6.71
C LYS A 672 -9.35 44.10 -5.34
N GLN A 673 -9.78 42.83 -5.32
CA GLN A 673 -9.94 42.05 -4.09
C GLN A 673 -8.70 41.20 -3.77
N PRO A 674 -8.44 40.95 -2.48
CA PRO A 674 -7.54 39.87 -2.05
C PRO A 674 -7.99 38.50 -2.57
N VAL A 675 -7.03 37.63 -2.86
CA VAL A 675 -7.18 36.25 -3.34
C VAL A 675 -7.28 35.31 -2.13
N TYR A 676 -8.03 34.20 -2.24
CA TYR A 676 -8.00 33.10 -1.27
C TYR A 676 -6.67 32.34 -1.39
N THR A 677 -5.97 32.06 -0.29
CA THR A 677 -4.58 31.55 -0.33
C THR A 677 -4.36 30.16 0.26
N GLU A 678 -5.41 29.38 0.51
CA GLU A 678 -5.29 28.01 1.05
C GLU A 678 -5.35 26.90 -0.02
N SER A 679 -5.01 27.24 -1.27
CA SER A 679 -4.91 26.32 -2.40
C SER A 679 -3.94 26.86 -3.44
N GLY A 680 -3.17 25.98 -4.07
CA GLY A 680 -2.29 26.29 -5.20
C GLY A 680 -3.02 26.39 -6.55
N SER A 681 -4.34 26.15 -6.59
CA SER A 681 -5.20 26.28 -7.77
C SER A 681 -6.35 27.27 -7.56
N VAL A 682 -6.02 28.48 -7.13
CA VAL A 682 -6.95 29.63 -6.99
C VAL A 682 -6.89 30.61 -8.16
N ILE A 683 -6.07 30.33 -9.18
CA ILE A 683 -5.88 31.14 -10.39
C ILE A 683 -5.96 30.23 -11.63
N ALA A 684 -6.84 30.59 -12.56
CA ALA A 684 -7.07 29.90 -13.82
C ALA A 684 -7.05 30.90 -14.99
N PRO A 685 -5.88 31.15 -15.62
CA PRO A 685 -5.82 31.96 -16.85
C PRO A 685 -6.48 31.22 -18.00
N ILE A 686 -7.16 31.95 -18.89
CA ILE A 686 -7.71 31.36 -20.12
C ILE A 686 -6.60 31.19 -21.18
N GLU A 687 -6.71 30.21 -22.07
CA GLU A 687 -5.61 29.73 -22.93
C GLU A 687 -4.94 30.80 -23.81
N ASN A 688 -5.71 31.76 -24.35
CA ASN A 688 -5.18 32.86 -25.16
C ASN A 688 -4.60 34.04 -24.33
N GLY A 689 -4.70 33.96 -23.00
CA GLY A 689 -4.17 34.93 -22.04
C GLY A 689 -4.90 36.26 -21.94
N VAL A 690 -6.05 36.47 -22.60
CA VAL A 690 -6.76 37.77 -22.52
C VAL A 690 -7.57 37.95 -21.23
N GLY A 691 -7.63 36.94 -20.37
CA GLY A 691 -8.30 37.00 -19.08
C GLY A 691 -7.85 35.94 -18.08
N VAL A 692 -8.33 36.08 -16.84
CA VAL A 692 -8.06 35.12 -15.76
C VAL A 692 -9.21 35.05 -14.78
N PHE A 693 -9.61 33.84 -14.41
CA PHE A 693 -10.45 33.61 -13.23
C PHE A 693 -9.58 33.49 -11.98
N TYR A 694 -10.02 34.07 -10.87
CA TYR A 694 -9.41 33.86 -9.56
C TYR A 694 -10.47 33.72 -8.47
N ILE A 695 -10.11 33.13 -7.34
CA ILE A 695 -10.97 33.02 -6.15
C ILE A 695 -10.60 34.12 -5.17
N ASP A 696 -11.56 34.96 -4.77
CA ASP A 696 -11.32 36.00 -3.77
C ASP A 696 -11.32 35.47 -2.34
N PHE A 697 -10.83 36.28 -1.40
CA PHE A 697 -10.73 35.94 0.02
C PHE A 697 -12.08 35.62 0.69
N ASN A 698 -13.21 35.99 0.07
CA ASN A 698 -14.56 35.60 0.50
C ASN A 698 -15.06 34.35 -0.24
N ASN A 699 -14.17 33.58 -0.87
CA ASN A 699 -14.44 32.35 -1.60
C ASN A 699 -15.42 32.51 -2.79
N ASN A 700 -15.45 33.69 -3.43
CA ASN A 700 -16.20 33.93 -4.67
C ASN A 700 -15.29 33.78 -5.90
N VAL A 701 -15.83 33.30 -7.02
CA VAL A 701 -15.10 33.34 -8.30
C VAL A 701 -15.25 34.71 -8.94
N ARG A 702 -14.11 35.31 -9.29
CA ARG A 702 -13.98 36.59 -9.98
C ARG A 702 -13.27 36.40 -11.31
N TYR A 703 -13.45 37.34 -12.23
CA TYR A 703 -12.74 37.38 -13.50
C TYR A 703 -12.04 38.73 -13.67
N ILE A 704 -10.87 38.71 -14.28
CA ILE A 704 -10.15 39.90 -14.71
C ILE A 704 -9.96 39.84 -16.23
N ASP A 705 -10.45 40.86 -16.93
CA ASP A 705 -10.03 41.18 -18.29
C ASP A 705 -8.59 41.72 -18.24
N LEU A 706 -7.64 41.00 -18.85
CA LEU A 706 -6.21 41.35 -18.77
C LEU A 706 -5.79 42.46 -19.76
N ALA A 707 -6.70 42.89 -20.64
CA ALA A 707 -6.53 44.02 -21.55
C ALA A 707 -7.03 45.33 -20.92
N ASN A 708 -8.21 45.28 -20.30
CA ASN A 708 -8.90 46.45 -19.71
C ASN A 708 -8.69 46.59 -18.20
N LEU A 709 -8.15 45.56 -17.53
CA LEU A 709 -7.99 45.45 -16.07
C LEU A 709 -9.30 45.63 -15.29
N THR A 710 -10.42 45.18 -15.87
CA THR A 710 -11.70 45.10 -15.17
C THR A 710 -11.77 43.82 -14.34
N ASP A 711 -11.62 43.96 -13.02
CA ASP A 711 -11.96 42.94 -12.03
C ASP A 711 -13.48 42.99 -11.73
N GLU A 712 -14.15 41.88 -12.00
CA GLU A 712 -15.60 41.70 -11.87
C GLU A 712 -15.92 40.37 -11.17
N GLU A 713 -17.06 40.31 -10.48
CA GLU A 713 -17.51 39.11 -9.78
C GLU A 713 -18.31 38.21 -10.71
N VAL A 714 -18.01 36.91 -10.74
CA VAL A 714 -18.70 35.94 -11.60
C VAL A 714 -19.64 35.07 -10.77
N ALA A 715 -19.19 34.47 -9.66
CA ALA A 715 -20.02 33.60 -8.82
C ALA A 715 -19.85 33.94 -7.32
N GLY A 716 -20.75 34.78 -6.82
CA GLY A 716 -20.79 35.29 -5.44
C GLY A 716 -21.54 34.41 -4.44
N GLU A 717 -21.24 33.11 -4.38
CA GLU A 717 -21.86 32.19 -3.41
C GLU A 717 -20.97 31.90 -2.18
N SER A 718 -19.75 32.44 -2.13
CA SER A 718 -18.79 32.32 -1.02
C SER A 718 -18.46 30.88 -0.59
N ILE A 719 -18.18 30.01 -1.58
CA ILE A 719 -17.94 28.57 -1.38
C ILE A 719 -16.72 27.98 -2.10
N TYR A 720 -16.08 28.71 -3.01
CA TYR A 720 -15.03 28.15 -3.88
C TYR A 720 -13.68 28.03 -3.16
N ARG A 721 -13.06 26.84 -3.23
CA ARG A 721 -11.70 26.57 -2.75
C ARG A 721 -10.67 26.59 -3.88
N SER A 722 -11.00 25.98 -5.01
CA SER A 722 -10.10 25.85 -6.16
C SER A 722 -10.84 25.89 -7.49
N ILE A 723 -10.14 26.32 -8.54
CA ILE A 723 -10.64 26.46 -9.90
C ILE A 723 -9.54 26.15 -10.94
N ALA A 724 -9.90 25.45 -12.02
CA ALA A 724 -9.04 25.25 -13.19
C ALA A 724 -9.89 25.21 -14.48
N ILE A 725 -9.44 25.87 -15.54
CA ILE A 725 -10.10 25.84 -16.86
C ILE A 725 -9.28 25.03 -17.87
N SER A 726 -9.94 24.24 -18.71
CA SER A 726 -9.27 23.50 -19.78
C SER A 726 -8.97 24.41 -20.98
N GLY A 727 -7.96 24.04 -21.77
CA GLY A 727 -7.78 24.60 -23.12
C GLY A 727 -8.81 24.08 -24.12
N GLY A 728 -8.61 24.47 -25.39
CA GLY A 728 -9.33 23.94 -26.54
C GLY A 728 -10.64 24.65 -26.87
N LYS A 729 -11.32 24.14 -27.91
CA LYS A 729 -12.49 24.77 -28.53
C LYS A 729 -13.80 24.63 -27.74
N SER A 730 -13.81 23.78 -26.71
CA SER A 730 -14.93 23.57 -25.79
C SER A 730 -14.44 23.54 -24.33
N PRO A 731 -14.04 24.70 -23.77
CA PRO A 731 -13.43 24.77 -22.45
C PRO A 731 -14.38 24.32 -21.33
N LYS A 732 -13.82 23.60 -20.36
CA LYS A 732 -14.51 23.13 -19.14
C LYS A 732 -13.89 23.77 -17.90
N ILE A 733 -14.70 24.13 -16.92
CA ILE A 733 -14.24 24.61 -15.60
C ILE A 733 -14.36 23.45 -14.61
N ALA A 734 -13.25 23.07 -13.98
CA ALA A 734 -13.22 22.23 -12.79
C ALA A 734 -13.15 23.12 -11.53
N ALA A 735 -13.88 22.75 -10.48
CA ALA A 735 -13.86 23.44 -9.19
C ALA A 735 -14.01 22.49 -8.00
N THR A 736 -13.48 22.91 -6.84
CA THR A 736 -13.76 22.32 -5.52
C THR A 736 -14.20 23.41 -4.54
N PHE A 737 -14.86 23.02 -3.46
CA PHE A 737 -15.44 23.93 -2.48
C PHE A 737 -14.72 23.92 -1.13
N ILE A 738 -15.08 24.88 -0.27
CA ILE A 738 -14.57 25.02 1.09
C ILE A 738 -15.16 23.98 2.06
N ASP A 739 -16.31 23.37 1.75
CA ASP A 739 -16.70 22.16 2.48
C ASP A 739 -15.73 21.02 2.17
N TYR A 740 -15.49 20.19 3.18
CA TYR A 740 -14.47 19.14 3.11
C TYR A 740 -15.10 17.87 2.52
N ALA A 741 -15.65 18.04 1.32
CA ALA A 741 -16.37 17.02 0.57
C ALA A 741 -15.46 16.36 -0.48
N PRO A 742 -15.54 15.03 -0.66
CA PRO A 742 -14.79 14.31 -1.69
C PRO A 742 -15.48 14.47 -3.04
N GLN A 743 -15.51 15.70 -3.56
CA GLN A 743 -16.20 16.03 -4.81
C GLN A 743 -15.41 17.02 -5.67
N ILE A 744 -15.34 16.75 -6.97
CA ILE A 744 -14.92 17.70 -8.00
C ILE A 744 -16.13 18.01 -8.88
N TYR A 745 -16.36 19.30 -9.12
CA TYR A 745 -17.43 19.80 -9.96
C TYR A 745 -16.88 20.20 -11.32
N ILE A 746 -17.51 19.74 -12.40
CA ILE A 746 -17.09 20.02 -13.77
C ILE A 746 -18.23 20.70 -14.53
N TYR A 747 -18.05 21.95 -14.89
CA TYR A 747 -18.97 22.73 -15.71
C TYR A 747 -18.49 22.78 -17.17
N ASP A 748 -19.32 22.29 -18.09
CA ASP A 748 -19.09 22.30 -19.53
C ASP A 748 -19.70 23.57 -20.14
N ILE A 749 -18.85 24.56 -20.45
CA ILE A 749 -19.28 25.89 -20.90
C ILE A 749 -20.05 25.82 -22.23
N ALA A 750 -19.73 24.83 -23.08
CA ALA A 750 -20.35 24.67 -24.40
C ALA A 750 -21.73 24.01 -24.34
N LYS A 751 -22.04 23.27 -23.25
CA LYS A 751 -23.32 22.58 -23.05
C LYS A 751 -24.22 23.22 -21.98
N ASP A 752 -23.74 24.26 -21.29
CA ASP A 752 -24.37 24.85 -20.09
C ASP A 752 -24.82 23.77 -19.07
N SER A 753 -23.89 22.86 -18.74
CA SER A 753 -24.20 21.71 -17.89
C SER A 753 -23.11 21.43 -16.86
N THR A 754 -23.54 20.95 -15.68
CA THR A 754 -22.64 20.59 -14.58
C THR A 754 -22.68 19.09 -14.33
N LYS A 755 -21.52 18.47 -14.17
CA LYS A 755 -21.35 17.11 -13.68
C LYS A 755 -20.64 17.14 -12.32
N VAL A 756 -21.18 16.43 -11.34
CA VAL A 756 -20.52 16.21 -10.04
C VAL A 756 -19.79 14.87 -10.09
N ILE A 757 -18.52 14.85 -9.71
CA ILE A 757 -17.71 13.65 -9.58
C ILE A 757 -17.47 13.40 -8.10
N ASN A 758 -17.97 12.27 -7.59
CA ASN A 758 -17.60 11.79 -6.25
C ASN A 758 -16.21 11.16 -6.34
N LEU A 759 -15.30 11.57 -5.45
CA LEU A 759 -13.95 11.03 -5.37
C LEU A 759 -13.95 9.70 -4.61
N TYR A 760 -13.20 8.75 -5.14
CA TYR A 760 -12.84 7.49 -4.48
C TYR A 760 -11.35 7.27 -4.68
N THR A 761 -10.66 6.66 -3.71
CA THR A 761 -9.29 6.17 -3.92
C THR A 761 -9.35 4.87 -4.74
N PRO A 762 -8.71 4.74 -5.91
CA PRO A 762 -8.67 3.48 -6.66
C PRO A 762 -7.83 2.45 -5.89
N THR A 763 -8.49 1.54 -5.16
CA THR A 763 -7.83 0.63 -4.22
C THR A 763 -7.12 -0.53 -4.92
N THR A 764 -5.82 -0.65 -4.63
CA THR A 764 -4.98 -1.83 -4.92
C THR A 764 -4.23 -2.29 -3.66
N SER A 765 -4.66 -1.79 -2.48
CA SER A 765 -4.07 -2.01 -1.16
C SER A 765 -4.52 -3.34 -0.55
N HIS A 766 -3.56 -4.24 -0.34
CA HIS A 766 -3.76 -5.59 0.22
C HIS A 766 -3.80 -5.64 1.76
N SER A 767 -4.05 -4.50 2.41
CA SER A 767 -3.81 -4.30 3.85
C SER A 767 -5.07 -4.28 4.73
N GLY A 768 -6.28 -4.31 4.13
CA GLY A 768 -7.53 -4.06 4.86
C GLY A 768 -7.68 -2.63 5.39
N GLU A 769 -6.71 -1.75 5.12
CA GLU A 769 -6.76 -0.32 5.42
C GLU A 769 -7.87 0.32 4.58
N ILE A 770 -8.94 0.80 5.24
CA ILE A 770 -9.92 1.66 4.58
C ILE A 770 -9.24 3.00 4.32
N THR A 771 -9.17 3.41 3.07
CA THR A 771 -8.73 4.75 2.65
C THR A 771 -9.89 5.52 2.06
N GLU A 772 -10.13 6.73 2.56
CA GLU A 772 -11.17 7.62 2.04
C GLU A 772 -10.54 8.96 1.63
N PRO A 773 -10.84 9.47 0.43
CA PRO A 773 -10.51 10.86 0.10
C PRO A 773 -11.38 11.78 0.97
N LEU A 774 -10.79 12.82 1.54
CA LEU A 774 -11.55 13.84 2.27
C LEU A 774 -12.01 14.93 1.31
N PHE A 775 -11.07 15.52 0.55
CA PHE A 775 -11.32 16.58 -0.42
C PHE A 775 -10.11 16.77 -1.35
N ALA A 776 -10.36 17.30 -2.55
CA ALA A 776 -9.30 17.68 -3.50
C ALA A 776 -8.85 19.14 -3.30
N VAL A 777 -7.54 19.38 -3.36
CA VAL A 777 -6.93 20.68 -3.10
C VAL A 777 -6.58 21.39 -4.41
N ASN A 778 -5.64 20.88 -5.19
CA ASN A 778 -5.22 21.48 -6.46
C ASN A 778 -5.87 20.78 -7.65
N LEU A 779 -5.98 21.52 -8.74
CA LEU A 779 -6.61 21.11 -9.99
C LEU A 779 -5.73 21.55 -11.18
N SER A 780 -5.50 20.66 -12.15
CA SER A 780 -4.73 20.90 -13.37
C SER A 780 -5.27 20.09 -14.55
N TRP A 781 -5.78 20.75 -15.59
CA TRP A 781 -6.14 20.07 -16.84
C TRP A 781 -4.90 19.68 -17.66
N THR A 782 -5.00 18.65 -18.48
CA THR A 782 -4.07 18.44 -19.61
C THR A 782 -4.28 19.53 -20.67
N PRO A 783 -3.27 19.84 -21.52
CA PRO A 783 -3.42 20.76 -22.66
C PRO A 783 -4.62 20.49 -23.56
N SER A 784 -4.93 19.21 -23.82
CA SER A 784 -6.10 18.81 -24.61
C SER A 784 -7.47 18.95 -23.89
N GLY A 785 -7.48 19.09 -22.56
CA GLY A 785 -8.69 18.97 -21.74
C GLY A 785 -9.22 17.54 -21.57
N LYS A 786 -8.47 16.51 -22.00
CA LYS A 786 -8.82 15.08 -21.92
C LYS A 786 -8.83 14.55 -20.48
N TYR A 787 -7.89 14.98 -19.64
CA TYR A 787 -7.82 14.58 -18.23
C TYR A 787 -7.63 15.78 -17.29
N LEU A 788 -8.09 15.62 -16.05
CA LEU A 788 -7.84 16.54 -14.94
C LEU A 788 -6.97 15.83 -13.89
N ALA A 789 -5.75 16.31 -13.65
CA ALA A 789 -5.00 15.95 -12.47
C ALA A 789 -5.52 16.73 -11.25
N TYR A 790 -5.53 16.06 -10.10
CA TYR A 790 -5.79 16.68 -8.80
C TYR A 790 -4.94 16.02 -7.73
N ASP A 791 -4.61 16.76 -6.66
CA ASP A 791 -4.21 16.15 -5.39
C ASP A 791 -5.37 16.17 -4.40
N ALA A 792 -5.42 15.16 -3.53
CA ALA A 792 -6.39 15.06 -2.46
C ALA A 792 -5.71 14.73 -1.15
N ILE A 793 -6.24 15.28 -0.05
CA ILE A 793 -5.93 14.81 1.29
C ILE A 793 -6.88 13.66 1.59
N ASN A 794 -6.31 12.53 2.02
CA ASN A 794 -7.01 11.30 2.31
C ASN A 794 -6.79 10.93 3.78
N VAL A 795 -7.77 10.22 4.35
CA VAL A 795 -7.63 9.53 5.63
C VAL A 795 -7.41 8.04 5.38
N ARG A 796 -6.58 7.42 6.22
CA ARG A 796 -6.37 5.98 6.33
C ARG A 796 -6.76 5.56 7.74
N TYR A 797 -7.66 4.58 7.84
CA TYR A 797 -8.03 3.97 9.11
C TYR A 797 -7.12 2.77 9.39
N GLU A 798 -6.47 2.78 10.54
CA GLU A 798 -5.50 1.77 10.97
C GLU A 798 -6.22 0.65 11.75
N LEU A 799 -5.75 -0.60 11.64
CA LEU A 799 -6.37 -1.76 12.32
C LEU A 799 -6.31 -1.70 13.86
N ASN A 800 -5.51 -0.80 14.43
CA ASN A 800 -5.45 -0.53 15.88
C ASN A 800 -6.42 0.59 16.33
N GLY A 801 -7.16 1.22 15.41
CA GLY A 801 -8.05 2.35 15.67
C GLY A 801 -7.44 3.74 15.49
N ASP A 802 -6.16 3.85 15.15
CA ASP A 802 -5.56 5.14 14.78
C ASP A 802 -6.04 5.63 13.41
N THR A 803 -5.83 6.93 13.12
CA THR A 803 -6.02 7.51 11.79
C THR A 803 -4.74 8.19 11.33
N THR A 804 -4.33 7.94 10.09
CA THR A 804 -3.22 8.65 9.44
C THR A 804 -3.72 9.43 8.23
N TYR A 805 -3.16 10.62 8.00
CA TYR A 805 -3.55 11.50 6.90
C TYR A 805 -2.41 11.61 5.90
N TYR A 806 -2.72 11.61 4.60
CA TYR A 806 -1.72 11.70 3.55
C TYR A 806 -2.25 12.39 2.29
N ALA A 807 -1.37 13.07 1.54
CA ALA A 807 -1.69 13.64 0.23
C ALA A 807 -1.23 12.71 -0.91
N GLU A 808 -2.06 12.53 -1.92
CA GLU A 808 -1.71 11.81 -3.16
C GLU A 808 -2.23 12.55 -4.42
N VAL A 809 -1.65 12.24 -5.58
CA VAL A 809 -2.06 12.75 -6.90
C VAL A 809 -2.75 11.66 -7.71
N ASN A 810 -3.91 11.99 -8.30
CA ASN A 810 -4.65 11.13 -9.22
C ASN A 810 -5.04 11.92 -10.50
N LEU A 811 -5.41 11.20 -11.56
CA LEU A 811 -6.13 11.76 -12.71
C LEU A 811 -7.61 11.43 -12.64
N LEU A 812 -8.40 12.25 -13.32
CA LEU A 812 -9.83 12.11 -13.54
C LEU A 812 -10.13 12.27 -15.03
N GLU A 813 -10.76 11.27 -15.64
CA GLU A 813 -11.41 11.42 -16.94
C GLU A 813 -12.80 12.06 -16.71
N PRO A 814 -13.09 13.24 -17.27
CA PRO A 814 -14.27 14.02 -16.89
C PRO A 814 -15.59 13.43 -17.41
N ASN A 815 -15.57 12.77 -18.56
CA ASN A 815 -16.78 12.37 -19.29
C ASN A 815 -17.41 11.10 -18.69
N SER A 816 -16.61 10.08 -18.35
CA SER A 816 -17.02 8.93 -17.53
C SER A 816 -17.06 9.28 -16.05
N GLY A 817 -16.05 9.99 -15.53
CA GLY A 817 -15.82 10.18 -14.10
C GLY A 817 -14.84 9.16 -13.49
N THR A 818 -14.15 8.37 -14.32
CA THR A 818 -13.15 7.39 -13.88
C THR A 818 -11.94 8.09 -13.27
N ILE A 819 -11.58 7.70 -12.06
CA ILE A 819 -10.36 8.13 -11.39
C ILE A 819 -9.25 7.11 -11.63
N ILE A 820 -8.09 7.60 -12.09
CA ILE A 820 -6.91 6.80 -12.44
C ILE A 820 -5.77 7.20 -11.50
N ARG A 821 -5.29 6.24 -10.70
CA ARG A 821 -4.11 6.44 -9.86
C ARG A 821 -2.85 6.33 -10.71
N ILE A 822 -2.15 7.46 -10.89
CA ILE A 822 -0.94 7.56 -11.73
C ILE A 822 0.39 7.43 -10.97
N ILE A 823 0.35 7.39 -9.63
CA ILE A 823 1.54 7.11 -8.80
C ILE A 823 1.18 5.97 -7.84
N PRO A 824 2.03 4.93 -7.68
CA PRO A 824 1.77 3.84 -6.76
C PRO A 824 1.55 4.31 -5.30
N PRO A 825 0.82 3.54 -4.47
CA PRO A 825 0.68 3.85 -3.05
C PRO A 825 2.04 3.98 -2.36
N MET A 826 2.36 5.19 -1.90
CA MET A 826 3.66 5.50 -1.30
C MET A 826 3.76 4.98 0.15
N PRO A 827 4.97 4.80 0.69
CA PRO A 827 5.17 4.50 2.12
C PRO A 827 4.56 5.57 3.03
N ARG A 828 4.32 5.22 4.30
CA ARG A 828 3.90 6.19 5.32
C ARG A 828 4.93 7.32 5.42
N GLY A 829 4.46 8.53 5.73
CA GLY A 829 5.29 9.74 5.75
C GLY A 829 5.70 10.27 4.36
N ILE A 830 5.36 9.61 3.26
CA ILE A 830 5.58 10.15 1.91
C ILE A 830 4.27 10.73 1.37
N HIS A 831 4.32 12.00 0.96
CA HIS A 831 3.16 12.76 0.50
C HIS A 831 3.44 13.37 -0.87
N ILE A 832 2.44 13.36 -1.76
CA ILE A 832 2.57 13.91 -3.12
C ILE A 832 1.44 14.90 -3.39
N ALA A 833 1.79 16.06 -3.92
CA ALA A 833 0.93 17.22 -4.00
C ALA A 833 1.27 18.17 -5.17
N SER A 834 0.47 19.22 -5.33
CA SER A 834 0.67 20.31 -6.30
C SER A 834 0.89 19.83 -7.76
N PRO A 835 0.02 18.96 -8.32
CA PRO A 835 0.13 18.52 -9.71
C PRO A 835 -0.11 19.68 -10.68
N MET A 836 0.75 19.80 -11.69
CA MET A 836 0.59 20.70 -12.82
C MET A 836 1.08 20.02 -14.10
N PHE A 837 0.22 19.97 -15.12
CA PHE A 837 0.60 19.49 -16.45
C PHE A 837 1.49 20.50 -17.20
N SER A 838 2.31 19.94 -18.10
CA SER A 838 2.95 20.64 -19.23
C SER A 838 1.93 21.44 -20.03
N GLN A 839 2.38 22.50 -20.69
CA GLN A 839 1.54 23.38 -21.53
C GLN A 839 1.42 22.89 -22.99
N THR A 840 2.21 21.87 -23.36
CA THR A 840 2.23 21.27 -24.71
C THR A 840 2.05 19.75 -24.76
N ASN A 841 2.20 18.99 -23.67
CA ASN A 841 2.11 17.53 -23.69
C ASN A 841 1.21 16.96 -22.57
N ASP A 842 0.20 16.18 -22.96
CA ASP A 842 -0.76 15.51 -22.08
C ASP A 842 -0.15 14.49 -21.11
N ASN A 843 1.06 13.99 -21.39
CA ASN A 843 1.72 12.94 -20.60
C ASN A 843 2.74 13.50 -19.60
N ARG A 844 3.13 14.79 -19.66
CA ARG A 844 4.18 15.35 -18.77
C ARG A 844 3.56 16.13 -17.63
N ILE A 845 3.78 15.66 -16.40
CA ILE A 845 3.22 16.25 -15.18
C ILE A 845 4.31 16.58 -14.17
N ALA A 846 4.31 17.81 -13.65
CA ALA A 846 5.15 18.22 -12.53
C ALA A 846 4.38 18.08 -11.22
N PHE A 847 5.06 17.70 -10.15
CA PHE A 847 4.48 17.54 -8.82
C PHE A 847 5.52 17.76 -7.72
N ALA A 848 5.04 18.03 -6.51
CA ALA A 848 5.84 18.10 -5.29
C ALA A 848 5.75 16.78 -4.51
N VAL A 849 6.87 16.35 -3.92
CA VAL A 849 6.95 15.20 -3.00
C VAL A 849 7.54 15.70 -1.69
N TRP A 850 6.98 15.23 -0.58
CA TRP A 850 7.48 15.45 0.78
C TRP A 850 7.75 14.10 1.45
N ASP A 851 8.95 13.94 2.00
CA ASP A 851 9.33 12.90 2.97
C ASP A 851 9.34 13.47 4.39
N GLU A 852 8.36 13.04 5.20
CA GLU A 852 8.13 13.41 6.60
C GLU A 852 9.19 12.85 7.55
N PHE A 853 9.76 11.68 7.26
CA PHE A 853 10.74 11.05 8.14
C PHE A 853 12.15 11.62 7.94
N ASN A 854 12.53 11.90 6.68
CA ASN A 854 13.82 12.51 6.36
C ASN A 854 13.79 14.05 6.36
N GLN A 855 12.61 14.68 6.52
CA GLN A 855 12.42 16.14 6.52
C GLN A 855 12.97 16.80 5.23
N VAL A 856 12.61 16.20 4.09
CA VAL A 856 13.04 16.59 2.74
C VAL A 856 11.82 16.81 1.85
N ALA A 857 11.88 17.83 1.00
CA ALA A 857 10.94 18.01 -0.10
C ALA A 857 11.67 18.05 -1.45
N GLY A 858 11.00 17.60 -2.50
CA GLY A 858 11.49 17.61 -3.87
C GLY A 858 10.41 18.00 -4.87
N LEU A 859 10.81 18.64 -5.97
CA LEU A 859 9.96 18.81 -7.15
C LEU A 859 10.43 17.88 -8.26
N PHE A 860 9.49 17.24 -8.92
CA PHE A 860 9.73 16.23 -9.94
C PHE A 860 8.90 16.51 -11.19
N ILE A 861 9.36 16.03 -12.35
CA ILE A 861 8.53 15.84 -13.54
C ILE A 861 8.43 14.34 -13.81
N GLY A 862 7.23 13.82 -13.96
CA GLY A 862 6.94 12.48 -14.45
C GLY A 862 6.44 12.52 -15.89
N ASP A 863 6.81 11.49 -16.66
CA ASP A 863 6.27 11.24 -18.00
C ASP A 863 5.38 9.99 -17.94
N LEU A 864 4.07 10.19 -18.03
CA LEU A 864 3.02 9.19 -17.79
C LEU A 864 2.97 8.08 -18.85
N PHE A 865 3.56 8.30 -20.02
CA PHE A 865 3.64 7.30 -21.08
C PHE A 865 4.83 6.36 -20.88
N SER A 866 6.00 6.91 -20.55
CA SER A 866 7.25 6.15 -20.42
C SER A 866 7.59 5.72 -18.99
N GLY A 867 6.86 6.19 -17.98
CA GLY A 867 7.10 5.92 -16.56
C GLY A 867 8.36 6.57 -15.98
N ASN A 868 9.07 7.39 -16.76
CA ASN A 868 10.28 8.08 -16.30
C ASN A 868 9.94 9.21 -15.33
N VAL A 869 10.85 9.47 -14.39
CA VAL A 869 10.76 10.58 -13.43
C VAL A 869 12.10 11.33 -13.36
N SER A 870 12.05 12.65 -13.35
CA SER A 870 13.19 13.58 -13.29
C SER A 870 13.09 14.46 -12.05
N GLN A 871 14.12 14.46 -11.20
CA GLN A 871 14.20 15.36 -10.03
C GLN A 871 14.70 16.74 -10.48
N ILE A 872 13.89 17.77 -10.23
CA ILE A 872 14.14 19.15 -10.67
C ILE A 872 14.88 19.95 -9.60
N VAL A 873 14.48 19.78 -8.34
CA VAL A 873 15.11 20.39 -7.16
C VAL A 873 14.75 19.56 -5.92
N GLN A 874 15.62 19.61 -4.91
CA GLN A 874 15.43 18.99 -3.60
C GLN A 874 15.92 19.97 -2.53
N SER A 875 15.23 20.05 -1.39
CA SER A 875 15.63 20.84 -0.24
C SER A 875 15.25 20.17 1.08
N SER A 876 15.83 20.63 2.19
CA SER A 876 15.36 20.27 3.52
C SER A 876 14.20 21.19 3.94
N LEU A 877 13.21 20.63 4.62
CA LEU A 877 12.07 21.39 5.14
C LEU A 877 12.42 22.28 6.34
N LEU A 878 13.62 22.10 6.89
CA LEU A 878 14.25 23.04 7.83
C LEU A 878 14.73 24.33 7.13
N THR A 879 14.83 24.34 5.80
CA THR A 879 15.31 25.49 5.00
C THR A 879 14.29 26.01 4.01
N ASP A 880 13.62 25.15 3.24
CA ASP A 880 12.66 25.55 2.20
C ASP A 880 11.42 24.62 2.19
N GLN A 881 10.21 25.19 2.06
CA GLN A 881 9.01 24.41 1.69
C GLN A 881 8.65 24.68 0.23
N ILE A 882 8.90 23.71 -0.65
CA ILE A 882 8.72 23.85 -2.11
C ILE A 882 7.40 23.25 -2.59
N ALA A 883 6.67 24.00 -3.41
CA ALA A 883 5.33 23.63 -3.89
C ALA A 883 5.02 24.31 -5.24
N THR A 884 3.81 24.06 -5.77
CA THR A 884 3.23 24.73 -6.95
C THR A 884 4.21 24.86 -8.14
N PRO A 885 4.75 23.75 -8.67
CA PRO A 885 5.53 23.78 -9.90
C PRO A 885 4.63 24.16 -11.09
N VAL A 886 5.12 25.01 -11.98
CA VAL A 886 4.40 25.48 -13.16
C VAL A 886 5.33 25.53 -14.36
N PHE A 887 4.93 24.88 -15.45
CA PHE A 887 5.66 24.95 -16.72
C PHE A 887 5.50 26.30 -17.40
N SER A 888 6.56 26.73 -18.10
CA SER A 888 6.47 27.78 -19.12
C SER A 888 5.50 27.41 -20.25
N PRO A 889 4.88 28.38 -20.96
CA PRO A 889 3.99 28.13 -22.12
C PRO A 889 4.57 27.31 -23.28
N ASN A 890 5.87 27.06 -23.29
CA ASN A 890 6.59 26.24 -24.26
C ASN A 890 7.39 25.07 -23.63
N ASP A 891 7.15 24.79 -22.35
CA ASP A 891 7.82 23.76 -21.52
C ASP A 891 9.36 23.78 -21.52
N THR A 892 9.99 24.95 -21.74
CA THR A 892 11.46 25.11 -21.65
C THR A 892 11.98 25.43 -20.24
N ALA A 893 11.08 25.60 -19.27
CA ALA A 893 11.43 25.93 -17.88
C ALA A 893 10.29 25.59 -16.89
N ILE A 894 10.65 25.40 -15.63
CA ILE A 894 9.73 25.36 -14.49
C ILE A 894 9.90 26.64 -13.67
N LEU A 895 8.78 27.19 -13.21
CA LEU A 895 8.67 28.18 -12.14
C LEU A 895 8.02 27.49 -10.92
N PHE A 896 8.50 27.72 -9.70
CA PHE A 896 7.93 27.12 -8.50
C PHE A 896 7.99 28.06 -7.29
N GLN A 897 7.13 27.84 -6.30
CA GLN A 897 7.18 28.59 -5.03
C GLN A 897 8.03 27.84 -3.99
N SER A 898 8.68 28.61 -3.14
CA SER A 898 9.46 28.15 -1.98
C SER A 898 9.17 29.06 -0.80
N PHE A 899 8.55 28.56 0.27
CA PHE A 899 8.54 29.31 1.53
C PHE A 899 9.91 29.19 2.19
N GLN A 900 10.48 30.33 2.60
CA GLN A 900 11.79 30.44 3.24
C GLN A 900 11.58 30.79 4.73
N PRO A 901 11.56 29.84 5.69
CA PRO A 901 11.25 30.15 7.09
C PRO A 901 12.23 31.13 7.73
N ASN A 902 13.50 31.10 7.32
CA ASN A 902 14.53 32.06 7.76
C ASN A 902 14.28 33.51 7.30
N LEU A 903 13.47 33.69 6.25
CA LEU A 903 13.12 35.00 5.68
C LEU A 903 11.63 35.34 5.87
N GLN A 904 10.83 34.41 6.40
CA GLN A 904 9.37 34.47 6.52
C GLN A 904 8.65 34.89 5.23
N GLN A 905 9.20 34.52 4.06
CA GLN A 905 8.65 34.92 2.76
C GLN A 905 8.57 33.76 1.75
N TYR A 906 7.59 33.82 0.86
CA TYR A 906 7.59 33.01 -0.37
C TYR A 906 8.55 33.61 -1.40
N VAL A 907 9.26 32.73 -2.10
CA VAL A 907 10.21 33.04 -3.16
C VAL A 907 9.83 32.22 -4.39
N LEU A 908 9.66 32.90 -5.52
CA LEU A 908 9.49 32.26 -6.81
C LEU A 908 10.86 31.95 -7.39
N TYR A 909 11.15 30.67 -7.58
CA TYR A 909 12.35 30.18 -8.26
C TYR A 909 12.02 29.76 -9.67
N LYS A 910 12.93 30.05 -10.62
CA LYS A 910 12.87 29.58 -12.00
C LYS A 910 14.07 28.71 -12.30
N ILE A 911 13.85 27.60 -13.00
CA ILE A 911 14.88 26.67 -13.47
C ILE A 911 14.57 26.33 -14.94
N LYS A 912 15.62 26.20 -15.76
CA LYS A 912 15.48 25.78 -17.15
C LYS A 912 15.35 24.27 -17.24
N LEU A 913 14.72 23.81 -18.31
CA LEU A 913 14.78 22.41 -18.75
C LEU A 913 15.67 22.31 -20.00
N LYS A 914 16.23 21.13 -20.24
CA LYS A 914 16.98 20.83 -21.47
C LYS A 914 16.00 20.74 -22.66
N LYS A 915 16.54 20.47 -23.86
CA LYS A 915 15.75 20.27 -25.09
C LYS A 915 14.74 19.12 -25.01
N ASP A 916 14.85 18.25 -24.01
CA ASP A 916 13.91 17.16 -23.70
C ASP A 916 12.64 17.63 -22.97
N LYS A 917 12.56 18.90 -22.54
CA LYS A 917 11.47 19.45 -21.71
C LYS A 917 11.23 18.67 -20.40
N PHE A 918 12.25 18.00 -19.88
CA PHE A 918 12.12 17.00 -18.81
C PHE A 918 13.27 17.03 -17.79
N THR A 919 14.52 17.17 -18.25
CA THR A 919 15.71 17.20 -17.39
C THR A 919 16.08 18.64 -17.04
N PRO A 920 16.46 18.98 -15.80
CA PRO A 920 16.90 20.34 -15.45
C PRO A 920 18.20 20.75 -16.17
N ASP A 921 18.27 22.01 -16.59
CA ASP A 921 19.42 22.67 -17.22
C ASP A 921 20.04 23.70 -16.25
N GLY A 922 20.91 23.21 -15.36
CA GLY A 922 21.55 23.99 -14.31
C GLY A 922 20.73 24.09 -13.03
N ASN A 923 21.07 25.06 -12.18
CA ASN A 923 20.45 25.25 -10.85
C ASN A 923 19.26 26.23 -10.91
N PRO A 924 18.29 26.12 -9.98
CA PRO A 924 17.27 27.16 -9.78
C PRO A 924 17.89 28.53 -9.49
N TYR A 925 17.23 29.60 -9.94
CA TYR A 925 17.55 30.97 -9.56
C TYR A 925 16.30 31.73 -9.12
N VAL A 926 16.47 32.67 -8.18
CA VAL A 926 15.37 33.54 -7.71
C VAL A 926 14.87 34.39 -8.87
N TYR A 927 13.57 34.29 -9.15
CA TYR A 927 12.84 35.13 -10.08
C TYR A 927 12.17 36.31 -9.34
N ALA A 928 11.44 36.04 -8.25
CA ALA A 928 10.79 37.06 -7.42
C ALA A 928 10.71 36.63 -5.94
N THR A 929 10.40 37.57 -5.04
CA THR A 929 10.34 37.39 -3.57
C THR A 929 9.14 38.12 -2.99
N GLY A 930 8.53 37.60 -1.92
CA GLY A 930 7.32 38.15 -1.30
C GLY A 930 6.01 37.76 -2.01
N ALA A 931 6.06 36.77 -2.90
CA ALA A 931 4.93 36.30 -3.68
C ALA A 931 5.00 34.79 -3.93
N GLY A 932 3.83 34.18 -4.10
CA GLY A 932 3.65 32.74 -4.37
C GLY A 932 2.41 32.48 -5.22
N ILE A 933 1.89 31.25 -5.16
CA ILE A 933 0.81 30.73 -6.02
C ILE A 933 1.01 31.12 -7.50
N PRO A 934 2.11 30.68 -8.13
CA PRO A 934 2.41 31.04 -9.51
C PRO A 934 1.40 30.45 -10.51
N ARG A 935 1.19 31.18 -11.61
CA ARG A 935 0.71 30.64 -12.91
C ARG A 935 1.49 31.29 -14.04
N TRP A 936 1.96 30.53 -15.02
CA TRP A 936 2.72 31.05 -16.16
C TRP A 936 1.91 30.80 -17.42
N TYR A 937 1.64 31.87 -18.18
CA TYR A 937 0.76 31.85 -19.34
C TYR A 937 1.32 32.73 -20.48
N ALA A 938 0.69 32.70 -21.64
CA ALA A 938 1.02 33.55 -22.78
C ALA A 938 -0.21 34.35 -23.24
N VAL A 939 -0.02 35.62 -23.58
CA VAL A 939 -1.02 36.40 -24.34
C VAL A 939 -0.70 36.20 -25.82
N GLY A 940 -1.54 35.43 -26.53
CA GLY A 940 -1.23 34.96 -27.87
C GLY A 940 -2.24 33.98 -28.45
N ILE A 941 -1.83 33.24 -29.47
CA ILE A 941 -2.65 32.26 -30.19
C ILE A 941 -1.91 30.93 -30.22
N ARG A 942 -2.58 29.81 -29.89
CA ARG A 942 -2.10 28.49 -30.26
C ARG A 942 -2.43 28.29 -31.74
N ASN A 943 -1.42 27.99 -32.56
CA ASN A 943 -1.68 27.59 -33.93
C ASN A 943 -2.31 26.19 -33.90
N ASP A 944 -3.57 26.07 -34.33
CA ASP A 944 -4.20 24.78 -34.61
C ASP A 944 -3.36 23.98 -35.62
N VAL A 945 -3.42 22.64 -35.49
CA VAL A 945 -2.93 21.66 -36.47
C VAL A 945 -4.13 21.04 -37.17
#